data_AF-A0AAV7CQI0-F1
#
_entry.id   AF-A0AAV7CQI0-F1
#
_cell.length_a   1.000
_cell.length_b   1.000
_cell.length_c   1.000
_cell.angle_alpha   90.00
_cell.angle_beta   90.00
_cell.angle_gamma   90.00
#
_symmetry.space_group_name_H-M   'P 1'
#
loop_
_entity.id
_entity.type
_entity.pdbx_description
1 polymer ?
#
loop_
_entity_poly.entity_id
_entity_poly.type
_entity_poly.pdbx_seq_one_letter_code
_entity_poly.pdbx_strand_id
1 'polypeptide(L)'
;MAEPGRDATADAALQKRVEELEVMNAEYLQIKAQLEQEFNQKRAKFKELYLAKEEDLKRQHAIVQSSQEEIAQLTLQLSQAQAEMENIKAIATVSENTKQEAIDEVKKQWQEEVASLQAIMKETLQEYELQFHRRLEQERGQWGQYRESVEREIAELRRRLSEGQQEENLENDMKKAQEDAEKLRSVVMPMEKEIGALKEKLLEAEEKIKELEASKMKELNHYLEAEKSCRTDLEMYVAVLNTQKSVLQEDAEKLRKELHEVCHLLEQERQQHNQLKHTWQKANDQFLESQRLMMRDMKRMEAVLTTEQLRQVEERKKKDQEEDEQRNRNRKEGTQKEDEETNVLGTVTHNEMLPNLLSQEGLLNSSHGSIHSLDADLALHEGECFGKQEDLFKDGLRRAQSTDSLGASGPLQAKTLGFNNKAKSAGNLDESDFGPLVGADSVSENFDTSSLGSLHMPSGFILTKDQEKAIKAMTPEQEETASLLSSVTQIMESAYVPPSGYRLVSETEWNLLQKEVQTAGNKLGRRCDMCSNYEKQLQGIQTQEAETRDQVKKLQMMLRQANDQFDKTIKEKQELEDYMKQNTEETTNHISSLTQRAEESETLLTDLQQAFSLAKRSVQEQMDVLMQSREQVSEELTRLQKDNESLQGKHGLHVSLQQAENFILPDTIEP
;
A
#
# COMPACT_ATOMS: atom_id res chain seq x y z
N MET A 1 33.93 76.69 -121.98
CA MET A 1 34.69 75.96 -120.95
C MET A 1 34.05 76.25 -119.60
N ALA A 2 33.23 75.32 -119.11
CA ALA A 2 32.90 75.14 -117.70
C ALA A 2 32.32 73.72 -117.60
N GLU A 3 32.95 72.89 -116.77
CA GLU A 3 32.79 71.43 -116.73
C GLU A 3 31.35 70.98 -116.40
N PRO A 4 30.82 70.00 -117.14
CA PRO A 4 29.67 69.19 -116.72
C PRO A 4 30.19 67.97 -115.92
N GLY A 5 29.62 67.69 -114.73
CA GLY A 5 29.73 66.34 -114.14
C GLY A 5 30.34 66.15 -112.74
N ARG A 6 30.41 67.17 -111.86
CA ARG A 6 30.83 66.96 -110.45
C ARG A 6 29.69 66.94 -109.41
N ASP A 7 28.52 67.50 -109.71
CA ASP A 7 27.44 67.62 -108.70
C ASP A 7 26.54 66.38 -108.59
N ALA A 8 26.26 65.65 -109.68
CA ALA A 8 25.39 64.46 -109.63
C ALA A 8 26.06 63.24 -108.96
N THR A 9 27.39 63.16 -108.99
CA THR A 9 28.17 62.13 -108.29
C THR A 9 28.35 62.45 -106.80
N ALA A 10 28.38 63.74 -106.44
CA ALA A 10 28.38 64.19 -105.05
C ALA A 10 27.01 63.95 -104.37
N ASP A 11 25.91 64.17 -105.08
CA ASP A 11 24.55 63.98 -104.55
C ASP A 11 24.21 62.49 -104.32
N ALA A 12 24.62 61.61 -105.24
CA ALA A 12 24.48 60.16 -105.07
C ALA A 12 25.37 59.60 -103.94
N ALA A 13 26.57 60.16 -103.74
CA ALA A 13 27.44 59.81 -102.63
C ALA A 13 26.90 60.29 -101.28
N LEU A 14 26.25 61.47 -101.26
CA LEU A 14 25.55 62.00 -100.08
C LEU A 14 24.33 61.15 -99.71
N GLN A 15 23.51 60.75 -100.69
CA GLN A 15 22.36 59.87 -100.45
C GLN A 15 22.78 58.51 -99.89
N LYS A 16 23.82 57.90 -100.47
CA LYS A 16 24.38 56.66 -99.94
C LYS A 16 24.91 56.82 -98.51
N ARG A 17 25.51 57.98 -98.20
CA ARG A 17 25.98 58.28 -96.84
C ARG A 17 24.85 58.51 -95.84
N VAL A 18 23.74 59.09 -96.29
CA VAL A 18 22.52 59.26 -95.48
C VAL A 18 21.88 57.91 -95.19
N GLU A 19 21.74 57.03 -96.19
CA GLU A 19 21.25 55.66 -95.99
C GLU A 19 22.16 54.86 -95.04
N GLU A 20 23.48 54.95 -95.19
CA GLU A 20 24.45 54.35 -94.26
C GLU A 20 24.28 54.87 -92.83
N LEU A 21 24.05 56.18 -92.65
CA LEU A 21 23.81 56.79 -91.34
C LEU A 21 22.45 56.41 -90.75
N GLU A 22 21.42 56.24 -91.57
CA GLU A 22 20.10 55.77 -91.14
C GLU A 22 20.14 54.32 -90.68
N VAL A 23 20.86 53.46 -91.40
CA VAL A 23 21.10 52.06 -90.99
C VAL A 23 21.90 52.03 -89.68
N MET A 24 22.99 52.78 -89.58
CA MET A 24 23.78 52.89 -88.34
C MET A 24 22.97 53.43 -87.16
N ASN A 25 22.06 54.38 -87.39
CA ASN A 25 21.21 54.94 -86.34
C ASN A 25 20.11 53.95 -85.92
N ALA A 26 19.55 53.19 -86.86
CA ALA A 26 18.61 52.11 -86.56
C ALA A 26 19.29 50.97 -85.76
N GLU A 27 20.51 50.60 -86.13
CA GLU A 27 21.34 49.64 -85.39
C GLU A 27 21.66 50.15 -83.98
N TYR A 28 22.05 51.42 -83.85
CA TYR A 28 22.30 52.05 -82.54
C TYR A 28 21.05 52.05 -81.66
N LEU A 29 19.87 52.35 -82.21
CA LEU A 29 18.60 52.30 -81.48
C LEU A 29 18.23 50.87 -81.05
N GLN A 30 18.47 49.87 -81.89
CA GLN A 30 18.30 48.47 -81.51
C GLN A 30 19.23 48.05 -80.37
N ILE A 31 20.51 48.40 -80.46
CA ILE A 31 21.49 48.09 -79.41
C ILE A 31 21.12 48.79 -78.10
N LYS A 32 20.72 50.06 -78.17
CA LYS A 32 20.25 50.82 -76.99
C LYS A 32 19.04 50.16 -76.35
N ALA A 33 18.05 49.76 -77.14
CA ALA A 33 16.86 49.06 -76.65
C ALA A 33 17.19 47.71 -76.01
N GLN A 34 18.12 46.94 -76.59
CA GLN A 34 18.62 45.69 -75.99
C GLN A 34 19.30 45.94 -74.64
N LEU A 35 20.18 46.93 -74.54
CA LEU A 35 20.86 47.27 -73.28
C LEU A 35 19.89 47.75 -72.20
N GLU A 36 18.87 48.54 -72.57
CA GLU A 36 17.81 48.95 -71.65
C GLU A 36 16.98 47.75 -71.17
N GLN A 37 16.66 46.82 -72.07
CA GLN A 37 15.97 45.58 -71.70
C GLN A 37 16.80 44.71 -70.77
N GLU A 38 18.09 44.51 -71.07
CA GLU A 38 19.01 43.77 -70.20
C GLU A 38 19.15 44.42 -68.83
N PHE A 39 19.28 45.74 -68.77
CA PHE A 39 19.36 46.48 -67.52
C PHE A 39 18.10 46.30 -66.68
N ASN A 40 16.92 46.41 -67.30
CA ASN A 40 15.64 46.20 -66.63
C ASN A 40 15.48 44.76 -66.14
N GLN A 41 15.90 43.76 -66.92
CA GLN A 41 15.92 42.37 -66.49
C GLN A 41 16.87 42.15 -65.31
N LYS A 42 18.10 42.70 -65.37
CA LYS A 42 19.07 42.62 -64.26
C LYS A 42 18.50 43.27 -63.00
N ARG A 43 17.90 44.45 -63.11
CA ARG A 43 17.24 45.15 -62.00
C ARG A 43 16.08 44.35 -61.40
N ALA A 44 15.24 43.74 -62.24
CA ALA A 44 14.13 42.90 -61.78
C ALA A 44 14.65 41.68 -60.99
N LYS A 45 15.66 40.97 -61.53
CA LYS A 45 16.32 39.85 -60.85
C LYS A 45 16.94 40.26 -59.51
N PHE A 46 17.62 41.40 -59.45
CA PHE A 46 18.18 41.91 -58.18
C PHE A 46 17.09 42.23 -57.15
N LYS A 47 15.97 42.83 -57.58
CA LYS A 47 14.85 43.11 -56.70
C LYS A 47 14.21 41.84 -56.15
N GLU A 48 14.02 40.84 -57.01
CA GLU A 48 13.50 39.52 -56.62
C GLU A 48 14.44 38.83 -55.61
N LEU A 49 15.75 38.83 -55.87
CA LEU A 49 16.74 38.26 -54.96
C LEU A 49 16.76 38.97 -53.60
N TYR A 50 16.64 40.30 -53.59
CA TYR A 50 16.58 41.10 -52.37
C TYR A 50 15.35 40.76 -51.53
N LEU A 51 14.17 40.70 -52.16
CA LEU A 51 12.93 40.35 -51.49
C LEU A 51 12.97 38.92 -50.94
N ALA A 52 13.50 37.97 -51.71
CA ALA A 52 13.72 36.60 -51.24
C ALA A 52 14.64 36.57 -50.01
N LYS A 53 15.73 37.36 -50.00
CA LYS A 53 16.63 37.46 -48.84
C LYS A 53 16.00 38.15 -47.64
N GLU A 54 15.14 39.15 -47.86
CA GLU A 54 14.40 39.80 -46.78
C GLU A 54 13.39 38.83 -46.15
N GLU A 55 12.71 38.01 -46.95
CA GLU A 55 11.84 36.95 -46.46
C GLU A 55 12.63 35.86 -45.72
N ASP A 56 13.77 35.44 -46.23
CA ASP A 56 14.66 34.48 -45.55
C ASP A 56 15.09 35.02 -44.18
N LEU A 57 15.48 36.29 -44.10
CA LEU A 57 15.84 36.94 -42.82
C LEU A 57 14.67 36.96 -41.85
N LYS A 58 13.44 37.24 -42.32
CA LYS A 58 12.23 37.21 -41.48
C LYS A 58 11.95 35.79 -40.97
N ARG A 59 12.10 34.77 -41.82
CA ARG A 59 11.97 33.35 -41.41
C ARG A 59 13.00 33.00 -40.36
N GLN A 60 14.27 33.36 -40.56
CA GLN A 60 15.33 33.11 -39.58
C GLN A 60 15.08 33.83 -38.25
N HIS A 61 14.63 35.08 -38.28
CA HIS A 61 14.28 35.81 -37.07
C HIS A 61 13.13 35.14 -36.30
N ALA A 62 12.11 34.65 -37.01
CA ALA A 62 11.00 33.93 -36.38
C ALA A 62 11.46 32.63 -35.71
N ILE A 63 12.35 31.87 -36.36
CA ILE A 63 12.94 30.64 -35.80
C ILE A 63 13.81 30.96 -34.58
N VAL A 64 14.65 32.00 -34.65
CA VAL A 64 15.47 32.42 -33.50
C VAL A 64 14.58 32.82 -32.33
N GLN A 65 13.52 33.57 -32.60
CA GLN A 65 12.58 33.99 -31.57
C GLN A 65 11.84 32.81 -30.94
N SER A 66 11.34 31.85 -31.73
CA SER A 66 10.69 30.65 -31.18
C SER A 66 11.67 29.83 -30.34
N SER A 67 12.92 29.65 -30.81
CA SER A 67 13.95 28.95 -30.04
C SER A 67 14.31 29.68 -28.73
N GLN A 68 14.27 31.01 -28.70
CA GLN A 68 14.49 31.79 -27.47
C GLN A 68 13.33 31.64 -26.48
N GLU A 69 12.09 31.60 -26.97
CA GLU A 69 10.92 31.34 -26.15
C GLU A 69 10.95 29.92 -25.57
N GLU A 70 11.34 28.92 -26.37
CA GLU A 70 11.56 27.54 -25.91
C GLU A 70 12.67 27.44 -24.85
N ILE A 71 13.82 28.09 -25.07
CA ILE A 71 14.91 28.14 -24.07
C ILE A 71 14.43 28.79 -22.77
N ALA A 72 13.64 29.87 -22.85
CA ALA A 72 13.10 30.53 -21.66
C ALA A 72 12.14 29.61 -20.89
N GLN A 73 11.27 28.89 -21.60
CA GLN A 73 10.36 27.91 -20.99
C GLN A 73 11.12 26.75 -20.33
N LEU A 74 12.11 26.18 -21.03
CA LEU A 74 12.95 25.10 -20.49
C LEU A 74 13.75 25.56 -19.26
N THR A 75 14.26 26.80 -19.28
CA THR A 75 14.97 27.39 -18.13
C THR A 75 14.05 27.55 -16.93
N LEU A 76 12.81 27.98 -17.15
CA LEU A 76 11.81 28.09 -16.08
C LEU A 76 11.46 26.72 -15.50
N GLN A 77 11.19 25.72 -16.36
CA GLN A 77 10.91 24.36 -15.93
C GLN A 77 12.07 23.74 -15.14
N LEU A 78 13.30 23.99 -15.54
CA LEU A 78 14.49 23.53 -14.83
C LEU A 78 14.60 24.19 -13.45
N SER A 79 14.31 25.49 -13.34
CA SER A 79 14.29 26.19 -12.04
C SER A 79 13.19 25.66 -11.10
N GLN A 80 12.02 25.30 -11.64
CA GLN A 80 10.92 24.72 -10.88
C GLN A 80 11.28 23.31 -10.39
N ALA A 81 11.79 22.45 -11.27
CA ALA A 81 12.23 21.11 -10.90
C ALA A 81 13.36 21.13 -9.85
N GLN A 82 14.27 22.10 -9.92
CA GLN A 82 15.29 22.32 -8.89
C GLN A 82 14.68 22.69 -7.54
N ALA A 83 13.69 23.58 -7.52
CA ALA A 83 13.01 23.96 -6.27
C ALA A 83 12.23 22.79 -5.66
N GLU A 84 11.55 21.99 -6.49
CA GLU A 84 10.84 20.77 -6.06
C GLU A 84 11.82 19.74 -5.48
N MET A 85 12.96 19.52 -6.14
CA MET A 85 14.00 18.62 -5.63
C MET A 85 14.52 19.06 -4.26
N GLU A 86 14.78 20.36 -4.06
CA GLU A 86 15.23 20.87 -2.76
C GLU A 86 14.14 20.73 -1.68
N ASN A 87 12.86 20.90 -2.03
CA ASN A 87 11.76 20.66 -1.11
C ASN A 87 11.66 19.17 -0.71
N ILE A 88 11.75 18.25 -1.69
CA ILE A 88 11.75 16.80 -1.43
C ILE A 88 12.93 16.42 -0.53
N LYS A 89 14.13 16.97 -0.77
CA LYS A 89 15.30 16.75 0.10
C LYS A 89 15.04 17.23 1.53
N ALA A 90 14.44 18.40 1.71
CA ALA A 90 14.09 18.92 3.03
C ALA A 90 13.08 18.01 3.74
N ILE A 91 12.00 17.58 3.06
CA ILE A 91 10.98 16.67 3.60
C ILE A 91 11.62 15.32 3.97
N ALA A 92 12.45 14.75 3.09
CA ALA A 92 13.14 13.50 3.35
C ALA A 92 14.06 13.58 4.58
N THR A 93 14.79 14.70 4.74
CA THR A 93 15.65 14.94 5.90
C THR A 93 14.84 15.02 7.19
N VAL A 94 13.71 15.74 7.18
CA VAL A 94 12.82 15.83 8.35
C VAL A 94 12.19 14.48 8.66
N SER A 95 11.75 13.72 7.65
CA SER A 95 11.20 12.38 7.84
C SER A 95 12.22 11.42 8.44
N GLU A 96 13.47 11.45 7.96
CA GLU A 96 14.55 10.61 8.48
C GLU A 96 14.88 10.97 9.94
N ASN A 97 15.00 12.26 10.25
CA ASN A 97 15.22 12.71 11.63
C ASN A 97 14.07 12.28 12.55
N THR A 98 12.81 12.41 12.10
CA THR A 98 11.63 12.01 12.89
C THR A 98 11.63 10.50 13.15
N LYS A 99 12.00 9.68 12.16
CA LYS A 99 12.15 8.23 12.34
C LYS A 99 13.27 7.91 13.33
N GLN A 100 14.41 8.58 13.22
CA GLN A 100 15.54 8.40 14.11
C GLN A 100 15.18 8.77 15.56
N GLU A 101 14.49 9.89 15.76
CA GLU A 101 13.97 10.31 17.07
C GLU A 101 12.99 9.30 17.66
N ALA A 102 12.05 8.77 16.86
CA ALA A 102 11.12 7.75 17.32
C ALA A 102 11.83 6.45 17.73
N ILE A 103 12.84 6.02 16.95
CA ILE A 103 13.68 4.87 17.29
C ILE A 103 14.42 5.10 18.60
N ASP A 104 15.00 6.29 18.78
CA ASP A 104 15.80 6.60 19.96
C ASP A 104 14.92 6.76 21.22
N GLU A 105 13.69 7.26 21.09
CA GLU A 105 12.70 7.28 22.16
C GLU A 105 12.29 5.86 22.58
N VAL A 106 12.04 4.95 21.63
CA VAL A 106 11.74 3.54 21.95
C VAL A 106 12.93 2.86 22.63
N LYS A 107 14.16 3.10 22.16
CA LYS A 107 15.38 2.58 22.82
C LYS A 107 15.51 3.10 24.25
N LYS A 108 15.25 4.39 24.45
CA LYS A 108 15.30 5.03 25.76
C LYS A 108 14.24 4.43 26.69
N GLN A 109 13.00 4.29 26.25
CA GLN A 109 11.95 3.63 27.03
C GLN A 109 12.33 2.21 27.41
N TRP A 110 12.87 1.43 26.48
CA TRP A 110 13.35 0.08 26.79
C TRP A 110 14.49 0.08 27.82
N GLN A 111 15.45 1.01 27.72
CA GLN A 111 16.52 1.16 28.71
C GLN A 111 15.99 1.56 30.08
N GLU A 112 15.00 2.46 30.14
CA GLU A 112 14.35 2.89 31.37
C GLU A 112 13.55 1.75 32.02
N GLU A 113 12.80 0.97 31.25
CA GLU A 113 12.08 -0.21 31.74
C GLU A 113 13.04 -1.28 32.29
N VAL A 114 14.14 -1.55 31.58
CA VAL A 114 15.18 -2.48 32.05
C VAL A 114 15.81 -1.97 33.36
N ALA A 115 16.14 -0.68 33.45
CA ALA A 115 16.71 -0.08 34.65
C ALA A 115 15.72 -0.11 35.83
N SER A 116 14.44 0.16 35.57
CA SER A 116 13.34 0.10 36.55
C SER A 116 13.17 -1.32 37.09
N LEU A 117 13.09 -2.33 36.22
CA LEU A 117 12.99 -3.74 36.62
C LEU A 117 14.23 -4.18 37.42
N GLN A 118 15.43 -3.77 37.00
CA GLN A 118 16.66 -4.04 37.75
C GLN A 118 16.64 -3.38 39.14
N ALA A 119 16.12 -2.16 39.27
CA ALA A 119 15.99 -1.46 40.55
C ALA A 119 15.00 -2.18 41.48
N ILE A 120 13.81 -2.54 40.99
CA ILE A 120 12.81 -3.29 41.76
C ILE A 120 13.38 -4.65 42.20
N MET A 121 14.07 -5.36 41.31
CA MET A 121 14.70 -6.64 41.67
C MET A 121 15.79 -6.45 42.73
N LYS A 122 16.57 -5.37 42.65
CA LYS A 122 17.58 -5.06 43.67
C LYS A 122 16.94 -4.71 45.03
N GLU A 123 15.88 -3.91 45.04
CA GLU A 123 15.15 -3.54 46.26
C GLU A 123 14.49 -4.76 46.91
N THR A 124 13.86 -5.63 46.13
CA THR A 124 13.26 -6.86 46.67
C THR A 124 14.31 -7.79 47.29
N LEU A 125 15.47 -7.96 46.65
CA LEU A 125 16.58 -8.71 47.22
C LEU A 125 17.08 -8.10 48.53
N GLN A 126 17.27 -6.77 48.57
CA GLN A 126 17.68 -6.06 49.78
C GLN A 126 16.67 -6.20 50.92
N GLU A 127 15.37 -6.15 50.62
CA GLU A 127 14.30 -6.36 51.61
C GLU A 127 14.33 -7.81 52.14
N TYR A 128 14.54 -8.81 51.28
CA TYR A 128 14.70 -10.19 51.73
C TYR A 128 15.94 -10.38 52.63
N GLU A 129 17.07 -9.78 52.26
CA GLU A 129 18.29 -9.79 53.08
C GLU A 129 18.05 -9.15 54.45
N LEU A 130 17.38 -8.00 54.49
CA LEU A 130 17.05 -7.29 55.74
C LEU A 130 16.11 -8.12 56.63
N GLN A 131 15.07 -8.72 56.04
CA GLN A 131 14.14 -9.58 56.77
C GLN A 131 14.82 -10.83 57.32
N PHE A 132 15.75 -11.40 56.56
CA PHE A 132 16.54 -12.55 57.00
C PHE A 132 17.47 -12.18 58.15
N HIS A 133 18.19 -11.06 58.05
CA HIS A 133 19.02 -10.55 59.14
C HIS A 133 18.22 -10.25 60.41
N ARG A 134 17.05 -9.59 60.27
CA ARG A 134 16.17 -9.32 61.42
C ARG A 134 15.73 -10.61 62.12
N ARG A 135 15.38 -11.66 61.36
CA ARG A 135 15.04 -12.98 61.93
C ARG A 135 16.22 -13.61 62.67
N LEU A 136 17.42 -13.58 62.09
CA LEU A 136 18.62 -14.11 62.73
C LEU A 136 18.99 -13.34 64.01
N GLU A 137 18.87 -12.01 64.02
CA GLU A 137 19.10 -11.21 65.22
C GLU A 137 18.08 -11.51 66.32
N GLN A 138 16.81 -11.70 65.94
CA GLN A 138 15.76 -12.10 66.88
C GLN A 138 16.05 -13.46 67.51
N GLU A 139 16.44 -14.46 66.70
CA GLU A 139 16.84 -15.78 67.22
C GLU A 139 18.07 -15.67 68.12
N ARG A 140 19.10 -14.91 67.73
CA ARG A 140 20.28 -14.67 68.57
C ARG A 140 19.91 -14.02 69.89
N GLY A 141 18.99 -13.06 69.90
CA GLY A 141 18.47 -12.41 71.10
C GLY A 141 17.75 -13.40 72.01
N GLN A 142 16.88 -14.25 71.45
CA GLN A 142 16.18 -15.31 72.19
C GLN A 142 17.17 -16.30 72.82
N TRP A 143 18.18 -16.75 72.06
CA TRP A 143 19.25 -17.62 72.57
C TRP A 143 20.11 -16.95 73.64
N GLY A 144 20.36 -15.64 73.51
CA GLY A 144 21.05 -14.85 74.53
C GLY A 144 20.28 -14.80 75.85
N GLN A 145 18.99 -14.49 75.79
CA GLN A 145 18.11 -14.46 76.97
C GLN A 145 18.01 -15.83 77.65
N TYR A 146 17.89 -16.90 76.87
CA TYR A 146 17.88 -18.26 77.40
C TYR A 146 19.21 -18.59 78.12
N ARG A 147 20.35 -18.27 77.50
CA ARG A 147 21.67 -18.47 78.09
C ARG A 147 21.81 -17.72 79.42
N GLU A 148 21.46 -16.44 79.45
CA GLU A 148 21.53 -15.63 80.69
C GLU A 148 20.64 -16.19 81.80
N SER A 149 19.48 -16.76 81.46
CA SER A 149 18.60 -17.40 82.43
C SER A 149 19.25 -18.63 83.06
N VAL A 150 19.83 -19.50 82.24
CA VAL A 150 20.54 -20.69 82.69
C VAL A 150 21.79 -20.31 83.50
N GLU A 151 22.53 -19.28 83.09
CA GLU A 151 23.70 -18.80 83.85
C GLU A 151 23.31 -18.23 85.23
N ARG A 152 22.18 -17.51 85.32
CA ARG A 152 21.61 -17.06 86.61
C ARG A 152 21.23 -18.24 87.50
N GLU A 153 20.58 -19.25 86.95
CA GLU A 153 20.24 -20.47 87.70
C GLU A 153 21.49 -21.21 88.17
N ILE A 154 22.51 -21.34 87.33
CA ILE A 154 23.79 -21.94 87.72
C ILE A 154 24.47 -21.13 88.84
N ALA A 155 24.45 -19.80 88.78
CA ALA A 155 25.02 -18.95 89.83
C ALA A 155 24.26 -19.09 91.16
N GLU A 156 22.93 -19.12 91.11
CA GLU A 156 22.04 -19.38 92.25
C GLU A 156 22.34 -20.75 92.88
N LEU A 157 22.49 -21.79 92.07
CA LEU A 157 22.84 -23.14 92.52
C LEU A 157 24.23 -23.20 93.14
N ARG A 158 25.23 -22.50 92.58
CA ARG A 158 26.58 -22.41 93.15
C ARG A 158 26.60 -21.71 94.52
N ARG A 159 25.81 -20.63 94.68
CA ARG A 159 25.65 -19.94 95.97
C ARG A 159 25.06 -20.88 97.03
N ARG A 160 24.00 -21.62 96.67
CA ARG A 160 23.38 -22.61 97.56
C ARG A 160 24.35 -23.74 97.93
N LEU A 161 25.20 -24.17 96.99
CA LEU A 161 26.23 -25.18 97.26
C LEU A 161 27.29 -24.66 98.24
N SER A 162 27.68 -23.38 98.14
CA SER A 162 28.65 -22.76 99.05
C SER A 162 28.10 -22.50 100.46
N GLU A 163 26.77 -22.34 100.60
CA GLU A 163 26.09 -22.15 101.90
C GLU A 163 25.87 -23.47 102.65
N GLY A 164 25.98 -24.63 101.98
CA GLY A 164 25.70 -25.95 102.54
C GLY A 164 26.87 -26.65 103.24
N GLN A 165 27.95 -25.94 103.58
CA GLN A 165 29.21 -26.57 103.99
C GLN A 165 29.49 -26.43 105.50
N GLN A 166 28.70 -27.11 106.33
CA GLN A 166 29.13 -27.43 107.70
C GLN A 166 28.42 -28.68 108.28
N GLU A 167 29.24 -29.55 108.88
CA GLU A 167 28.93 -30.67 109.79
C GLU A 167 28.86 -32.11 109.21
N GLU A 168 30.00 -32.79 109.22
CA GLU A 168 30.12 -34.25 109.12
C GLU A 168 30.39 -34.87 110.51
N ASN A 169 29.61 -35.89 110.89
CA ASN A 169 29.90 -36.81 112.01
C ASN A 169 29.17 -38.14 111.77
N LEU A 170 29.87 -39.27 111.69
CA LEU A 170 29.50 -40.63 111.21
C LEU A 170 28.08 -41.23 111.46
N GLU A 171 27.22 -40.64 112.29
CA GLU A 171 25.76 -40.87 112.22
C GLU A 171 25.17 -40.18 110.98
N ASN A 172 25.72 -39.01 110.62
CA ASN A 172 25.65 -38.33 109.33
C ASN A 172 26.26 -39.10 108.18
N ASP A 173 26.94 -40.25 108.32
CA ASP A 173 27.42 -41.03 107.14
C ASP A 173 26.40 -42.09 106.72
N MET A 174 25.70 -42.72 107.66
CA MET A 174 24.50 -43.52 107.33
C MET A 174 23.30 -42.63 107.04
N LYS A 175 23.16 -41.55 107.79
CA LYS A 175 22.19 -40.51 107.48
C LYS A 175 22.60 -39.74 106.23
N LYS A 176 23.89 -39.52 105.89
CA LYS A 176 24.32 -39.11 104.55
C LYS A 176 24.00 -40.16 103.54
N ALA A 177 24.26 -41.45 103.73
CA ALA A 177 23.96 -42.42 102.69
C ALA A 177 22.45 -42.46 102.40
N GLN A 178 21.61 -42.23 103.42
CA GLN A 178 20.16 -42.10 103.29
C GLN A 178 19.74 -40.72 102.74
N GLU A 179 20.34 -39.61 103.19
CA GLU A 179 20.15 -38.22 102.74
C GLU A 179 20.79 -37.97 101.37
N ASP A 180 21.78 -38.76 100.95
CA ASP A 180 22.47 -38.79 99.65
C ASP A 180 21.65 -39.66 98.71
N ALA A 181 21.07 -40.78 99.15
CA ALA A 181 20.07 -41.51 98.38
C ALA A 181 18.76 -40.70 98.24
N GLU A 182 18.41 -39.89 99.23
CA GLU A 182 17.25 -38.99 99.20
C GLU A 182 17.55 -37.70 98.43
N LYS A 183 18.78 -37.16 98.47
CA LYS A 183 19.28 -36.08 97.58
C LYS A 183 19.38 -36.56 96.14
N LEU A 184 19.90 -37.76 95.92
CA LEU A 184 19.93 -38.38 94.60
C LEU A 184 18.50 -38.58 94.13
N ARG A 185 17.56 -39.05 94.96
CA ARG A 185 16.14 -39.06 94.57
C ARG A 185 15.56 -37.65 94.36
N SER A 186 15.98 -36.64 95.12
CA SER A 186 15.52 -35.26 94.96
C SER A 186 16.13 -34.56 93.75
N VAL A 187 17.19 -35.10 93.14
CA VAL A 187 17.79 -34.62 91.90
C VAL A 187 17.30 -35.47 90.72
N VAL A 188 17.37 -36.80 90.87
CA VAL A 188 16.99 -37.79 89.86
C VAL A 188 15.50 -37.74 89.59
N MET A 189 14.59 -37.64 90.58
CA MET A 189 13.15 -37.57 90.27
C MET A 189 12.76 -36.30 89.53
N PRO A 190 13.25 -35.09 89.87
CA PRO A 190 13.05 -33.92 89.01
C PRO A 190 13.67 -34.08 87.63
N MET A 191 14.88 -34.64 87.51
CA MET A 191 15.49 -34.92 86.21
C MET A 191 14.70 -35.96 85.40
N GLU A 192 14.14 -37.00 86.03
CA GLU A 192 13.29 -38.01 85.39
C GLU A 192 11.95 -37.39 84.95
N LYS A 193 11.37 -36.51 85.77
CA LYS A 193 10.19 -35.72 85.41
C LYS A 193 10.48 -34.75 84.28
N GLU A 194 11.64 -34.10 84.29
CA GLU A 194 12.06 -33.16 83.25
C GLU A 194 12.41 -33.90 81.96
N ILE A 195 13.08 -35.05 82.01
CA ILE A 195 13.28 -35.95 80.88
C ILE A 195 11.93 -36.43 80.34
N GLY A 196 10.97 -36.75 81.22
CA GLY A 196 9.59 -37.05 80.83
C GLY A 196 8.93 -35.90 80.08
N ALA A 197 8.99 -34.69 80.64
CA ALA A 197 8.43 -33.48 80.04
C ALA A 197 9.14 -33.08 78.73
N LEU A 198 10.45 -33.29 78.62
CA LEU A 198 11.22 -33.05 77.40
C LEU A 198 10.90 -34.08 76.32
N LYS A 199 10.71 -35.35 76.69
CA LYS A 199 10.24 -36.39 75.76
C LYS A 199 8.83 -36.09 75.26
N GLU A 200 7.93 -35.64 76.12
CA GLU A 200 6.58 -35.23 75.75
C GLU A 200 6.60 -34.02 74.81
N LYS A 201 7.37 -32.98 75.12
CA LYS A 201 7.57 -31.82 74.23
C LYS A 201 8.21 -32.20 72.89
N LEU A 202 9.14 -33.14 72.88
CA LEU A 202 9.75 -33.65 71.65
C LEU A 202 8.71 -34.38 70.79
N LEU A 203 7.90 -35.25 71.40
CA LEU A 203 6.80 -35.94 70.70
C LEU A 203 5.77 -34.94 70.16
N GLU A 204 5.39 -33.91 70.93
CA GLU A 204 4.50 -32.85 70.46
C GLU A 204 5.11 -32.04 69.31
N ALA A 205 6.41 -31.76 69.34
CA ALA A 205 7.11 -31.09 68.25
C ALA A 205 7.18 -31.96 67.00
N GLU A 206 7.45 -33.26 67.14
CA GLU A 206 7.44 -34.24 66.05
C GLU A 206 6.05 -34.38 65.42
N GLU A 207 4.97 -34.41 66.21
CA GLU A 207 3.59 -34.39 65.72
C GLU A 207 3.28 -33.10 64.94
N LYS A 208 3.66 -31.93 65.46
CA LYS A 208 3.48 -30.64 64.77
C LYS A 208 4.25 -30.57 63.45
N ILE A 209 5.47 -31.11 63.40
CA ILE A 209 6.25 -31.18 62.16
C ILE A 209 5.53 -32.06 61.14
N LYS A 210 5.07 -33.24 61.52
CA LYS A 210 4.30 -34.13 60.63
C LYS A 210 3.01 -33.48 60.13
N GLU A 211 2.31 -32.74 61.00
CA GLU A 211 1.10 -32.02 60.63
C GLU A 211 1.39 -30.90 59.61
N LEU A 212 2.45 -30.11 59.84
CA LEU A 212 2.90 -29.08 58.91
C LEU A 212 3.39 -29.66 57.57
N GLU A 213 4.08 -30.80 57.59
CA GLU A 213 4.47 -31.52 56.39
C GLU A 213 3.25 -32.02 55.61
N ALA A 214 2.25 -32.57 56.31
CA ALA A 214 1.00 -33.03 55.70
C ALA A 214 0.17 -31.87 55.13
N SER A 215 0.10 -30.73 55.83
CA SER A 215 -0.61 -29.54 55.33
C SER A 215 0.09 -28.97 54.09
N LYS A 216 1.42 -28.85 54.13
CA LYS A 216 2.22 -28.39 52.99
C LYS A 216 2.13 -29.33 51.79
N MET A 217 2.09 -30.64 52.02
CA MET A 217 1.90 -31.64 50.97
C MET A 217 0.52 -31.52 50.31
N LYS A 218 -0.54 -31.28 51.10
CA LYS A 218 -1.89 -31.04 50.56
C LYS A 218 -1.96 -29.75 49.74
N GLU A 219 -1.32 -28.69 50.22
CA GLU A 219 -1.28 -27.40 49.52
C GLU A 219 -0.53 -27.51 48.18
N LEU A 220 0.66 -28.11 48.18
CA LEU A 220 1.42 -28.40 46.95
C LEU A 220 0.61 -29.27 45.97
N ASN A 221 -0.11 -30.27 46.47
CA ASN A 221 -0.96 -31.11 45.64
C ASN A 221 -2.13 -30.33 45.03
N HIS A 222 -2.73 -29.39 45.77
CA HIS A 222 -3.78 -28.52 45.23
C HIS A 222 -3.26 -27.62 44.11
N TYR A 223 -2.09 -26.99 44.28
CA TYR A 223 -1.45 -26.21 43.22
C TYR A 223 -1.12 -27.06 41.99
N LEU A 224 -0.61 -28.27 42.19
CA LEU A 224 -0.32 -29.19 41.09
C LEU A 224 -1.59 -29.56 40.29
N GLU A 225 -2.71 -29.81 40.97
CA GLU A 225 -3.97 -30.10 40.28
C GLU A 225 -4.55 -28.86 39.56
N ALA A 226 -4.42 -27.67 40.14
CA ALA A 226 -4.80 -26.43 39.47
C ALA A 226 -3.97 -26.20 38.19
N GLU A 227 -2.64 -26.35 38.27
CA GLU A 227 -1.74 -26.27 37.12
C GLU A 227 -2.06 -27.30 36.03
N LYS A 228 -2.36 -28.55 36.41
CA LYS A 228 -2.80 -29.58 35.46
C LYS A 228 -4.08 -29.17 34.74
N SER A 229 -5.06 -28.61 35.45
CA SER A 229 -6.30 -28.12 34.84
C SER A 229 -6.06 -26.97 33.89
N CYS A 230 -5.27 -25.96 34.29
CA CYS A 230 -4.92 -24.83 33.43
C CYS A 230 -4.16 -25.29 32.18
N ARG A 231 -3.26 -26.27 32.32
CA ARG A 231 -2.57 -26.88 31.19
C ARG A 231 -3.55 -27.57 30.23
N THR A 232 -4.52 -28.33 30.72
CA THR A 232 -5.51 -28.97 29.85
C THR A 232 -6.38 -27.95 29.11
N ASP A 233 -6.72 -26.83 29.75
CA ASP A 233 -7.47 -25.75 29.11
C ASP A 233 -6.63 -25.10 28.00
N LEU A 234 -5.34 -24.84 28.25
CA LEU A 234 -4.41 -24.33 27.23
C LEU A 234 -4.24 -25.29 26.06
N GLU A 235 -4.11 -26.59 26.32
CA GLU A 235 -4.03 -27.61 25.27
C GLU A 235 -5.31 -27.62 24.41
N MET A 236 -6.48 -27.43 25.02
CA MET A 236 -7.75 -27.28 24.32
C MET A 236 -7.80 -25.99 23.48
N TYR A 237 -7.39 -24.85 24.03
CA TYR A 237 -7.32 -23.59 23.28
C TYR A 237 -6.39 -23.70 22.08
N VAL A 238 -5.21 -24.31 22.25
CA VAL A 238 -4.26 -24.55 21.15
C VAL A 238 -4.87 -25.47 20.10
N ALA A 239 -5.61 -26.51 20.47
CA ALA A 239 -6.29 -27.39 19.52
C ALA A 239 -7.38 -26.66 18.72
N VAL A 240 -8.17 -25.80 19.37
CA VAL A 240 -9.19 -24.96 18.70
C VAL A 240 -8.52 -23.99 17.74
N LEU A 241 -7.48 -23.28 18.18
CA LEU A 241 -6.74 -22.33 17.33
C LEU A 241 -6.10 -23.03 16.13
N ASN A 242 -5.53 -24.22 16.31
CA ASN A 242 -4.99 -25.01 15.20
C ASN A 242 -6.08 -25.45 14.22
N THR A 243 -7.27 -25.80 14.71
CA THR A 243 -8.41 -26.15 13.86
C THR A 243 -8.89 -24.93 13.08
N GLN A 244 -9.04 -23.78 13.73
CA GLN A 244 -9.40 -22.51 13.08
C GLN A 244 -8.37 -22.12 12.02
N LYS A 245 -7.08 -22.27 12.32
CA LYS A 245 -6.00 -22.05 11.35
C LYS A 245 -6.14 -22.95 10.12
N SER A 246 -6.43 -24.23 10.30
CA SER A 246 -6.64 -25.17 9.17
C SER A 246 -7.81 -24.75 8.29
N VAL A 247 -8.95 -24.42 8.90
CA VAL A 247 -10.14 -23.96 8.16
C VAL A 247 -9.85 -22.70 7.36
N LEU A 248 -9.22 -21.70 7.97
CA LEU A 248 -8.86 -20.46 7.27
C LEU A 248 -7.85 -20.70 6.15
N GLN A 249 -6.92 -21.64 6.33
CA GLN A 249 -5.98 -22.04 5.27
C GLN A 249 -6.69 -22.72 4.09
N GLU A 250 -7.63 -23.64 4.37
CA GLU A 250 -8.45 -24.30 3.36
C GLU A 250 -9.32 -23.30 2.59
N ASP A 251 -9.96 -22.35 3.29
CA ASP A 251 -10.75 -21.29 2.66
C ASP A 251 -9.89 -20.39 1.77
N ALA A 252 -8.70 -20.01 2.23
CA ALA A 252 -7.75 -19.23 1.43
C ALA A 252 -7.26 -20.00 0.20
N GLU A 253 -7.03 -21.31 0.31
CA GLU A 253 -6.71 -22.19 -0.83
C GLU A 253 -7.87 -22.29 -1.82
N LYS A 254 -9.10 -22.40 -1.32
CA LYS A 254 -10.29 -22.47 -2.14
C LYS A 254 -10.49 -21.17 -2.92
N LEU A 255 -10.44 -20.01 -2.25
CA LEU A 255 -10.54 -18.70 -2.90
C LEU A 255 -9.43 -18.50 -3.94
N ARG A 256 -8.20 -18.96 -3.66
CA ARG A 256 -7.13 -18.95 -4.66
C ARG A 256 -7.49 -19.77 -5.89
N LYS A 257 -8.01 -20.99 -5.73
CA LYS A 257 -8.43 -21.83 -6.88
C LYS A 257 -9.54 -21.18 -7.69
N GLU A 258 -10.56 -20.63 -7.02
CA GLU A 258 -11.67 -19.92 -7.68
C GLU A 258 -11.17 -18.71 -8.47
N LEU A 259 -10.24 -17.93 -7.91
CA LEU A 259 -9.62 -16.80 -8.62
C LEU A 259 -8.85 -17.27 -9.87
N HIS A 260 -8.06 -18.34 -9.77
CA HIS A 260 -7.34 -18.88 -10.93
C HIS A 260 -8.30 -19.36 -12.03
N GLU A 261 -9.42 -19.98 -11.65
CA GLU A 261 -10.44 -20.42 -12.60
C GLU A 261 -11.10 -19.24 -13.31
N VAL A 262 -11.47 -18.18 -12.58
CA VAL A 262 -12.03 -16.95 -13.17
C VAL A 262 -11.02 -16.28 -14.11
N CYS A 263 -9.75 -16.16 -13.72
CA CYS A 263 -8.70 -15.61 -14.58
C CYS A 263 -8.52 -16.44 -15.86
N HIS A 264 -8.55 -17.77 -15.75
CA HIS A 264 -8.48 -18.66 -16.90
C HIS A 264 -9.67 -18.46 -17.85
N LEU A 265 -10.90 -18.40 -17.32
CA LEU A 265 -12.11 -18.17 -18.11
C LEU A 265 -12.07 -16.80 -18.82
N LEU A 266 -11.62 -15.75 -18.13
CA LEU A 266 -11.49 -14.42 -18.71
C LEU A 266 -10.45 -14.39 -19.85
N GLU A 267 -9.32 -15.06 -19.69
CA GLU A 267 -8.32 -15.19 -20.75
C GLU A 267 -8.88 -15.99 -21.94
N GLN A 268 -9.65 -17.05 -21.68
CA GLN A 268 -10.33 -17.82 -22.72
C GLN A 268 -11.34 -16.97 -23.50
N GLU A 269 -12.18 -16.18 -22.81
CA GLU A 269 -13.12 -15.26 -23.45
C GLU A 269 -12.39 -14.19 -24.27
N ARG A 270 -11.28 -13.64 -23.73
CA ARG A 270 -10.44 -12.67 -24.47
C ARG A 270 -9.89 -13.27 -25.75
N GLN A 271 -9.41 -14.51 -25.70
CA GLN A 271 -8.92 -15.23 -26.88
C GLN A 271 -10.04 -15.46 -27.90
N GLN A 272 -11.22 -15.91 -27.45
CA GLN A 272 -12.38 -16.10 -28.32
C GLN A 272 -12.85 -14.79 -28.97
N HIS A 273 -12.89 -13.69 -28.21
CA HIS A 273 -13.22 -12.37 -28.71
C HIS A 273 -12.21 -11.91 -29.79
N ASN A 274 -10.92 -12.08 -29.53
CA ASN A 274 -9.88 -11.75 -30.50
C ASN A 274 -9.95 -12.60 -31.78
N GLN A 275 -10.23 -13.90 -31.65
CA GLN A 275 -10.47 -14.78 -32.80
C GLN A 275 -11.67 -14.28 -33.61
N LEU A 276 -12.79 -13.97 -32.95
CA LEU A 276 -13.98 -13.45 -33.62
C LEU A 276 -13.68 -12.13 -34.32
N LYS A 277 -13.02 -11.19 -33.65
CA LYS A 277 -12.57 -9.92 -34.23
C LYS A 277 -11.73 -10.13 -35.49
N HIS A 278 -10.79 -11.06 -35.46
CA HIS A 278 -9.94 -11.36 -36.61
C HIS A 278 -10.73 -12.01 -37.77
N THR A 279 -11.65 -12.93 -37.47
CA THR A 279 -12.53 -13.52 -38.50
C THR A 279 -13.47 -12.48 -39.11
N TRP A 280 -14.03 -11.58 -38.30
CA TRP A 280 -14.88 -10.49 -38.78
C TRP A 280 -14.09 -9.52 -39.66
N GLN A 281 -12.87 -9.17 -39.26
CA GLN A 281 -12.00 -8.30 -40.06
C GLN A 281 -11.68 -8.95 -41.42
N LYS A 282 -11.33 -10.24 -41.46
CA LYS A 282 -11.14 -10.97 -42.73
C LYS A 282 -12.39 -10.99 -43.59
N ALA A 283 -13.56 -11.22 -43.00
CA ALA A 283 -14.83 -11.20 -43.74
C ALA A 283 -15.14 -9.80 -44.31
N ASN A 284 -14.86 -8.75 -43.55
CA ASN A 284 -15.03 -7.37 -43.99
C ASN A 284 -14.06 -7.02 -45.13
N ASP A 285 -12.78 -7.40 -45.00
CA ASP A 285 -11.76 -7.20 -46.03
C ASP A 285 -12.14 -7.93 -47.32
N GLN A 286 -12.63 -9.18 -47.22
CA GLN A 286 -13.13 -9.94 -48.36
C GLN A 286 -14.35 -9.28 -49.01
N PHE A 287 -15.28 -8.74 -48.22
CA PHE A 287 -16.44 -8.02 -48.74
C PHE A 287 -16.00 -6.76 -49.52
N LEU A 288 -15.09 -5.97 -48.96
CA LEU A 288 -14.55 -4.77 -49.60
C LEU A 288 -13.73 -5.10 -50.85
N GLU A 289 -12.98 -6.19 -50.85
CA GLU A 289 -12.25 -6.67 -52.03
C GLU A 289 -13.20 -7.16 -53.14
N SER A 290 -14.23 -7.92 -52.79
CA SER A 290 -15.29 -8.33 -53.71
C SER A 290 -16.01 -7.12 -54.34
N GLN A 291 -16.34 -6.11 -53.53
CA GLN A 291 -16.92 -4.86 -54.02
C GLN A 291 -15.98 -4.11 -54.97
N ARG A 292 -14.68 -4.02 -54.64
CA ARG A 292 -13.66 -3.40 -55.51
C ARG A 292 -13.51 -4.16 -56.84
N LEU A 293 -13.53 -5.48 -56.81
CA LEU A 293 -13.46 -6.32 -58.01
C LEU A 293 -14.70 -6.10 -58.88
N MET A 294 -15.90 -6.11 -58.30
CA MET A 294 -17.15 -5.82 -58.99
C MET A 294 -17.12 -4.42 -59.65
N MET A 295 -16.62 -3.39 -58.95
CA MET A 295 -16.45 -2.06 -59.55
C MET A 295 -15.44 -2.06 -60.70
N ARG A 296 -14.35 -2.83 -60.61
CA ARG A 296 -13.37 -2.95 -61.70
C ARG A 296 -13.96 -3.66 -62.92
N ASP A 297 -14.75 -4.69 -62.72
CA ASP A 297 -15.43 -5.41 -63.80
C ASP A 297 -16.54 -4.57 -64.44
N MET A 298 -17.29 -3.80 -63.65
CA MET A 298 -18.22 -2.79 -64.15
C MET A 298 -17.52 -1.78 -65.06
N LYS A 299 -16.39 -1.20 -64.62
CA LYS A 299 -15.58 -0.28 -65.43
C LYS A 299 -15.03 -0.94 -66.71
N ARG A 300 -14.67 -2.22 -66.64
CA ARG A 300 -14.21 -2.97 -67.81
C ARG A 300 -15.34 -3.17 -68.82
N MET A 301 -16.54 -3.49 -68.36
CA MET A 301 -17.73 -3.57 -69.22
C MET A 301 -18.07 -2.21 -69.83
N GLU A 302 -17.97 -1.12 -69.05
CA GLU A 302 -18.14 0.25 -69.54
C GLU A 302 -17.15 0.58 -70.67
N ALA A 303 -15.90 0.13 -70.59
CA ALA A 303 -14.90 0.38 -71.62
C ALA A 303 -15.18 -0.29 -72.98
N VAL A 304 -16.03 -1.32 -73.04
CA VAL A 304 -16.41 -2.02 -74.28
C VAL A 304 -17.65 -1.40 -74.93
N LEU A 305 -18.38 -0.55 -74.21
CA LEU A 305 -19.55 0.14 -74.73
C LEU A 305 -19.12 1.28 -75.68
N THR A 306 -19.91 1.50 -76.73
CA THR A 306 -19.71 2.65 -77.63
C THR A 306 -20.06 3.97 -76.92
N THR A 307 -19.51 5.08 -77.38
CA THR A 307 -19.72 6.41 -76.77
C THR A 307 -21.21 6.80 -76.65
N GLU A 308 -22.05 6.39 -77.61
CA GLU A 308 -23.50 6.59 -77.55
C GLU A 308 -24.19 5.66 -76.52
N GLN A 309 -23.70 4.43 -76.34
CA GLN A 309 -24.21 3.52 -75.32
C GLN A 309 -23.82 3.97 -73.90
N LEU A 310 -22.62 4.52 -73.68
CA LEU A 310 -22.26 5.15 -72.40
C LEU A 310 -23.18 6.31 -72.07
N ARG A 311 -23.47 7.19 -73.03
CA ARG A 311 -24.34 8.36 -72.84
C ARG A 311 -25.74 7.94 -72.36
N GLN A 312 -26.29 6.88 -72.96
CA GLN A 312 -27.59 6.32 -72.56
C GLN A 312 -27.56 5.60 -71.20
N VAL A 313 -26.44 4.97 -70.83
CA VAL A 313 -26.27 4.36 -69.50
C VAL A 313 -26.12 5.44 -68.42
N GLU A 314 -25.39 6.53 -68.68
CA GLU A 314 -25.24 7.65 -67.76
C GLU A 314 -26.57 8.41 -67.57
N GLU A 315 -27.33 8.64 -68.66
CA GLU A 315 -28.68 9.20 -68.59
C GLU A 315 -29.64 8.30 -67.79
N ARG A 316 -29.55 6.98 -67.95
CA ARG A 316 -30.32 6.02 -67.15
C ARG A 316 -29.90 6.02 -65.68
N LYS A 317 -28.60 5.97 -65.37
CA LYS A 317 -28.09 6.06 -63.98
C LYS A 317 -28.53 7.36 -63.30
N LYS A 318 -28.49 8.48 -64.02
CA LYS A 318 -28.95 9.78 -63.51
C LYS A 318 -30.46 9.78 -63.26
N LYS A 319 -31.24 9.20 -64.18
CA LYS A 319 -32.69 9.04 -63.99
C LYS A 319 -33.01 8.13 -62.80
N ASP A 320 -32.29 7.02 -62.63
CA ASP A 320 -32.46 6.12 -61.49
C ASP A 320 -32.08 6.80 -60.16
N GLN A 321 -31.00 7.60 -60.14
CA GLN A 321 -30.64 8.44 -58.97
C GLN A 321 -31.71 9.48 -58.66
N GLU A 322 -32.23 10.18 -59.67
CA GLU A 322 -33.32 11.14 -59.49
C GLU A 322 -34.60 10.46 -58.99
N GLU A 323 -34.92 9.26 -59.48
CA GLU A 323 -36.04 8.44 -59.01
C GLU A 323 -35.85 7.94 -57.57
N ASP A 324 -34.65 7.52 -57.18
CA ASP A 324 -34.34 7.10 -55.81
C ASP A 324 -34.34 8.27 -54.82
N GLU A 325 -33.79 9.42 -55.20
CA GLU A 325 -33.91 10.64 -54.40
C GLU A 325 -35.38 11.07 -54.28
N GLN A 326 -36.17 10.94 -55.34
CA GLN A 326 -37.59 11.23 -55.30
C GLN A 326 -38.35 10.24 -54.42
N ARG A 327 -37.99 8.95 -54.43
CA ARG A 327 -38.53 7.94 -53.50
C ARG A 327 -38.15 8.25 -52.05
N ASN A 328 -36.91 8.68 -51.80
CA ASN A 328 -36.47 9.06 -50.47
C ASN A 328 -37.15 10.34 -49.97
N ARG A 329 -37.38 11.31 -50.87
CA ARG A 329 -38.19 12.51 -50.60
C ARG A 329 -39.65 12.13 -50.32
N ASN A 330 -40.27 11.31 -51.16
CA ASN A 330 -41.64 10.82 -50.96
C ASN A 330 -41.81 9.98 -49.69
N ARG A 331 -40.78 9.20 -49.28
CA ARG A 331 -40.80 8.42 -48.04
C ARG A 331 -40.70 9.32 -46.81
N LYS A 332 -39.89 10.39 -46.88
CA LYS A 332 -39.82 11.44 -45.84
C LYS A 332 -41.10 12.28 -45.77
N GLU A 333 -41.73 12.57 -46.92
CA GLU A 333 -43.03 13.27 -46.99
C GLU A 333 -44.21 12.38 -46.54
N GLY A 334 -44.12 11.06 -46.73
CA GLY A 334 -45.10 10.10 -46.21
C GLY A 334 -45.10 10.02 -44.68
N THR A 335 -43.92 10.06 -44.06
CA THR A 335 -43.78 10.09 -42.59
C THR A 335 -44.31 11.39 -41.97
N GLN A 336 -44.30 12.51 -42.71
CA GLN A 336 -44.87 13.78 -42.22
C GLN A 336 -46.40 13.87 -42.38
N LYS A 337 -47.02 13.07 -43.27
CA LYS A 337 -48.49 13.08 -43.47
C LYS A 337 -49.25 12.13 -42.54
N GLU A 338 -48.61 11.07 -42.03
CA GLU A 338 -49.23 10.18 -41.03
C GLU A 338 -49.34 10.82 -39.63
N ASP A 339 -48.52 11.84 -39.34
CA ASP A 339 -48.53 12.56 -38.05
C ASP A 339 -49.60 13.68 -37.96
N GLU A 340 -50.21 14.12 -39.08
CA GLU A 340 -51.27 15.15 -39.05
C GLU A 340 -52.70 14.57 -39.05
N GLU A 341 -52.92 13.30 -39.42
CA GLU A 341 -54.26 12.68 -39.47
C GLU A 341 -54.63 11.83 -38.24
N THR A 342 -53.73 11.65 -37.25
CA THR A 342 -54.01 10.84 -36.04
C THR A 342 -54.25 11.65 -34.76
N ASN A 343 -54.33 12.99 -34.84
CA ASN A 343 -54.54 13.84 -33.66
C ASN A 343 -56.02 14.12 -33.30
N VAL A 344 -56.91 13.14 -33.54
CA VAL A 344 -58.26 13.15 -32.98
C VAL A 344 -58.60 11.73 -32.53
N LEU A 345 -58.67 11.56 -31.20
CA LEU A 345 -59.36 10.52 -30.43
C LEU A 345 -58.48 9.47 -29.75
N GLY A 346 -58.40 9.56 -28.42
CA GLY A 346 -58.35 8.37 -27.56
C GLY A 346 -57.13 8.22 -26.66
N THR A 347 -57.14 8.94 -25.54
CA THR A 347 -56.57 8.51 -24.26
C THR A 347 -56.80 7.01 -23.99
N VAL A 348 -55.76 6.27 -23.56
CA VAL A 348 -55.72 5.34 -22.40
C VAL A 348 -54.37 4.61 -22.36
N THR A 349 -53.62 4.88 -21.29
CA THR A 349 -52.64 4.07 -20.55
C THR A 349 -52.03 2.81 -21.21
N HIS A 350 -50.70 2.77 -21.36
CA HIS A 350 -49.90 1.89 -20.52
C HIS A 350 -48.44 2.34 -20.43
N ASN A 351 -47.95 2.23 -19.21
CA ASN A 351 -46.67 2.64 -18.68
C ASN A 351 -45.67 1.50 -18.92
N GLU A 352 -44.53 1.78 -19.54
CA GLU A 352 -43.23 1.14 -19.21
C GLU A 352 -42.09 1.97 -19.82
N MET A 353 -41.25 2.48 -18.94
CA MET A 353 -40.22 3.48 -19.19
C MET A 353 -38.87 2.80 -18.95
N LEU A 354 -38.05 2.69 -20.00
CA LEU A 354 -36.64 2.30 -19.92
C LEU A 354 -35.81 3.48 -20.46
N PRO A 355 -34.83 4.01 -19.69
CA PRO A 355 -34.23 5.30 -19.97
C PRO A 355 -33.06 5.28 -20.97
N ASN A 356 -32.96 6.39 -21.69
CA ASN A 356 -31.90 6.86 -22.59
C ASN A 356 -30.46 6.62 -22.09
N LEU A 357 -29.57 6.35 -23.05
CA LEU A 357 -28.21 6.90 -23.07
C LEU A 357 -27.94 7.59 -24.40
N LEU A 358 -27.69 8.89 -24.30
CA LEU A 358 -27.30 9.83 -25.35
C LEU A 358 -25.86 9.52 -25.82
N SER A 359 -25.68 9.25 -27.12
CA SER A 359 -24.36 9.40 -27.77
C SER A 359 -24.29 10.77 -28.43
N GLN A 360 -23.41 11.60 -27.90
CA GLN A 360 -23.02 12.89 -28.42
C GLN A 360 -21.73 12.71 -29.22
N GLU A 361 -21.82 12.58 -30.55
CA GLU A 361 -20.66 12.63 -31.44
C GLU A 361 -20.53 14.03 -32.05
N GLY A 362 -19.44 14.71 -31.70
CA GLY A 362 -18.97 15.94 -32.31
C GLY A 362 -17.66 15.74 -33.05
N LEU A 363 -17.74 15.76 -34.38
CA LEU A 363 -16.94 16.58 -35.30
C LEU A 363 -15.39 16.61 -35.18
N LEU A 364 -14.71 16.06 -36.20
CA LEU A 364 -13.76 16.72 -37.15
C LEU A 364 -12.45 15.93 -37.45
N ASN A 365 -12.28 15.59 -38.75
CA ASN A 365 -11.10 15.76 -39.64
C ASN A 365 -9.73 15.13 -39.23
N SER A 366 -8.82 14.65 -40.09
CA SER A 366 -8.63 14.53 -41.56
C SER A 366 -7.26 13.86 -41.80
N SER A 367 -7.07 13.25 -42.99
CA SER A 367 -5.79 13.10 -43.75
C SER A 367 -4.83 11.91 -43.52
N HIS A 368 -4.94 10.92 -44.43
CA HIS A 368 -3.89 10.34 -45.32
C HIS A 368 -2.46 9.95 -44.85
N GLY A 369 -2.07 8.69 -45.19
CA GLY A 369 -0.69 8.23 -45.55
C GLY A 369 -0.33 6.85 -44.97
N SER A 370 -0.43 5.69 -45.67
CA SER A 370 0.58 5.10 -46.59
C SER A 370 1.97 4.91 -45.92
N ILE A 371 2.71 3.79 -45.90
CA ILE A 371 2.93 2.61 -46.78
C ILE A 371 3.65 1.47 -45.96
N HIS A 372 3.63 0.22 -46.48
CA HIS A 372 4.54 -0.95 -46.23
C HIS A 372 4.12 -1.90 -45.09
N SER A 373 3.67 -3.15 -45.26
CA SER A 373 3.96 -4.26 -46.19
C SER A 373 5.44 -4.68 -46.20
N LEU A 374 5.75 -5.77 -45.49
CA LEU A 374 6.29 -7.01 -46.06
C LEU A 374 6.23 -8.14 -45.01
N ASP A 375 5.64 -9.25 -45.44
CA ASP A 375 5.63 -10.56 -44.80
C ASP A 375 6.55 -11.46 -45.67
N ALA A 376 7.30 -12.37 -45.05
CA ALA A 376 8.09 -13.38 -45.76
C ALA A 376 8.20 -14.68 -44.94
N ASP A 377 7.39 -15.63 -45.40
CA ASP A 377 7.37 -17.09 -45.24
C ASP A 377 8.69 -17.80 -44.86
N LEU A 378 8.72 -18.72 -43.88
CA LEU A 378 8.26 -20.13 -43.86
C LEU A 378 9.10 -21.13 -44.69
N ALA A 379 9.74 -22.09 -43.99
CA ALA A 379 9.86 -23.54 -44.30
C ALA A 379 10.79 -24.21 -43.26
N LEU A 380 10.33 -24.98 -42.27
CA LEU A 380 9.94 -26.42 -42.27
C LEU A 380 11.02 -27.39 -42.80
N HIS A 381 11.55 -28.29 -41.94
CA HIS A 381 11.14 -29.72 -41.86
C HIS A 381 11.93 -30.55 -40.81
N GLU A 382 11.22 -31.52 -40.20
CA GLU A 382 11.56 -32.87 -39.66
C GLU A 382 12.99 -33.41 -39.88
N GLY A 383 13.63 -34.24 -39.05
CA GLY A 383 13.27 -35.05 -37.89
C GLY A 383 14.44 -36.02 -37.55
N GLU A 384 14.33 -36.69 -36.40
CA GLU A 384 15.04 -37.91 -35.95
C GLU A 384 16.45 -37.88 -35.26
N CYS A 385 16.35 -38.30 -33.99
CA CYS A 385 17.27 -38.85 -32.99
C CYS A 385 18.47 -39.71 -33.45
N PHE A 386 19.66 -39.51 -32.84
CA PHE A 386 20.35 -40.45 -31.92
C PHE A 386 21.83 -40.07 -31.69
N GLY A 387 22.28 -40.10 -30.42
CA GLY A 387 23.63 -40.59 -30.07
C GLY A 387 24.68 -39.62 -29.53
N LYS A 388 24.80 -39.58 -28.18
CA LYS A 388 26.02 -39.55 -27.34
C LYS A 388 27.26 -38.72 -27.76
N GLN A 389 27.76 -37.86 -26.86
CA GLN A 389 28.92 -38.16 -25.98
C GLN A 389 29.64 -36.88 -25.47
N GLU A 390 29.80 -36.84 -24.14
CA GLU A 390 30.85 -36.24 -23.29
C GLU A 390 31.16 -34.72 -23.22
N ASP A 391 31.17 -34.30 -21.94
CA ASP A 391 31.84 -33.16 -21.33
C ASP A 391 33.29 -32.97 -21.77
N LEU A 392 33.70 -31.70 -21.98
CA LEU A 392 35.06 -31.22 -21.73
C LEU A 392 35.10 -29.69 -21.68
N PHE A 393 35.87 -29.17 -20.72
CA PHE A 393 36.30 -27.77 -20.49
C PHE A 393 35.52 -26.93 -19.47
N LYS A 394 35.77 -27.24 -18.18
CA LYS A 394 36.21 -26.23 -17.21
C LYS A 394 37.71 -25.94 -17.41
N ASP A 395 38.10 -24.67 -17.49
CA ASP A 395 39.21 -24.13 -16.69
C ASP A 395 39.29 -22.60 -16.77
N GLY A 396 39.60 -21.96 -15.63
CA GLY A 396 39.80 -20.49 -15.57
C GLY A 396 39.64 -19.81 -14.22
N LEU A 397 40.23 -20.38 -13.15
CA LEU A 397 40.30 -19.81 -11.79
C LEU A 397 41.14 -18.52 -11.67
N ARG A 398 40.78 -17.66 -10.69
CA ARG A 398 41.61 -16.95 -9.64
C ARG A 398 40.95 -15.59 -9.31
N ARG A 399 40.95 -15.00 -8.09
CA ARG A 399 41.64 -15.12 -6.77
C ARG A 399 40.92 -14.10 -5.83
N ALA A 400 40.59 -14.36 -4.56
CA ALA A 400 41.38 -14.09 -3.32
C ALA A 400 40.47 -14.49 -2.13
N GLN A 401 40.84 -15.36 -1.17
CA GLN A 401 41.76 -15.24 -0.01
C GLN A 401 41.40 -14.19 1.06
N SER A 402 40.89 -14.69 2.20
CA SER A 402 41.19 -14.33 3.61
C SER A 402 40.47 -15.38 4.48
N THR A 403 41.08 -16.49 4.93
CA THR A 403 41.85 -16.70 6.17
C THR A 403 41.27 -15.99 7.40
N ASP A 404 40.61 -16.75 8.29
CA ASP A 404 41.17 -17.05 9.60
C ASP A 404 40.52 -18.30 10.21
N SER A 405 41.35 -19.14 10.79
CA SER A 405 41.02 -20.42 11.42
C SER A 405 41.61 -20.43 12.82
N LEU A 406 40.81 -20.72 13.84
CA LEU A 406 41.15 -21.42 15.08
C LEU A 406 39.80 -21.90 15.66
N GLY A 407 39.55 -23.13 16.10
CA GLY A 407 40.35 -24.34 16.24
C GLY A 407 39.39 -25.42 16.77
N ALA A 408 39.57 -26.66 16.33
CA ALA A 408 38.78 -27.81 16.72
C ALA A 408 39.44 -28.60 17.85
N SER A 409 38.61 -29.14 18.76
CA SER A 409 38.85 -30.37 19.53
C SER A 409 37.65 -30.52 20.49
N GLY A 410 36.91 -31.62 20.61
CA GLY A 410 37.17 -33.04 20.37
C GLY A 410 36.48 -33.80 21.53
N PRO A 411 35.83 -34.95 21.32
CA PRO A 411 34.69 -35.41 22.14
C PRO A 411 35.08 -36.46 23.19
N LEU A 412 34.28 -36.58 24.26
CA LEU A 412 34.22 -37.80 25.08
C LEU A 412 32.79 -38.20 25.47
N GLN A 413 32.58 -39.51 25.33
CA GLN A 413 31.35 -40.29 25.46
C GLN A 413 30.98 -40.60 26.92
N ALA A 414 29.67 -40.67 27.18
CA ALA A 414 29.02 -41.72 27.98
C ALA A 414 27.52 -41.74 27.56
N LYS A 415 26.96 -42.76 26.86
CA LYS A 415 26.52 -44.10 27.33
C LYS A 415 25.71 -44.01 28.64
N THR A 416 24.43 -44.40 28.78
CA THR A 416 23.49 -45.18 27.95
C THR A 416 22.07 -45.05 28.56
N LEU A 417 21.04 -45.49 27.80
CA LEU A 417 19.65 -45.84 28.14
C LEU A 417 18.64 -44.66 28.15
N GLY A 418 17.64 -44.55 27.27
CA GLY A 418 17.11 -45.45 26.25
C GLY A 418 15.61 -45.62 26.45
N PHE A 419 14.77 -45.04 25.59
CA PHE A 419 13.55 -45.65 25.07
C PHE A 419 13.08 -44.90 23.82
N ASN A 420 12.66 -45.69 22.85
CA ASN A 420 12.41 -45.37 21.45
C ASN A 420 11.18 -44.47 21.24
N ASN A 421 11.21 -43.63 20.21
CA ASN A 421 10.36 -43.78 19.02
C ASN A 421 10.89 -42.95 17.84
N LYS A 422 10.92 -43.58 16.67
CA LYS A 422 11.40 -43.06 15.39
C LYS A 422 10.39 -42.10 14.77
N ALA A 423 10.85 -41.00 14.16
CA ALA A 423 10.53 -40.64 12.76
C ALA A 423 11.29 -39.37 12.30
N LYS A 424 12.12 -39.54 11.24
CA LYS A 424 12.30 -38.69 10.05
C LYS A 424 12.13 -37.17 10.25
N SER A 425 13.19 -36.37 10.33
CA SER A 425 13.98 -35.84 9.19
C SER A 425 13.15 -35.26 8.05
N ALA A 426 13.05 -33.93 7.99
CA ALA A 426 13.25 -33.12 6.80
C ALA A 426 13.31 -31.64 7.22
N GLY A 427 14.52 -31.12 7.40
CA GLY A 427 14.77 -29.70 7.18
C GLY A 427 14.91 -29.48 5.68
N ASN A 428 14.20 -28.48 5.16
CA ASN A 428 14.49 -27.71 3.94
C ASN A 428 13.19 -26.98 3.56
N LEU A 429 13.06 -25.72 3.98
CA LEU A 429 12.33 -24.74 3.20
C LEU A 429 13.10 -23.42 3.28
N ASP A 430 13.89 -23.26 2.22
CA ASP A 430 14.34 -22.06 1.55
C ASP A 430 13.57 -20.78 1.95
N GLU A 431 14.22 -19.94 2.77
CA GLU A 431 13.92 -18.51 2.86
C GLU A 431 14.55 -17.85 1.64
N SER A 432 13.74 -17.51 0.63
CA SER A 432 13.90 -16.38 -0.31
C SER A 432 13.28 -16.73 -1.67
N ASP A 433 11.97 -16.49 -1.84
CA ASP A 433 11.41 -16.29 -3.17
C ASP A 433 10.06 -15.52 -3.09
N PHE A 434 10.14 -14.22 -3.41
CA PHE A 434 9.10 -13.26 -3.85
C PHE A 434 7.78 -13.14 -3.04
N GLY A 435 7.25 -11.96 -2.69
CA GLY A 435 7.39 -10.59 -3.17
C GLY A 435 6.32 -9.71 -2.46
N PRO A 436 6.20 -8.40 -2.77
CA PRO A 436 5.62 -7.40 -1.88
C PRO A 436 4.10 -7.56 -1.70
N LEU A 437 3.65 -7.36 -0.46
CA LEU A 437 2.25 -7.26 -0.08
C LEU A 437 1.63 -6.05 -0.82
N VAL A 438 0.91 -6.32 -1.91
CA VAL A 438 0.03 -5.32 -2.52
C VAL A 438 -1.17 -5.15 -1.60
N GLY A 439 -1.27 -3.98 -0.98
CA GLY A 439 -2.48 -3.53 -0.31
C GLY A 439 -3.61 -3.49 -1.33
N ALA A 440 -4.65 -4.28 -1.08
CA ALA A 440 -5.90 -4.16 -1.81
C ALA A 440 -6.67 -2.98 -1.21
N ASP A 441 -6.60 -1.84 -1.88
CA ASP A 441 -7.65 -0.82 -1.75
C ASP A 441 -8.98 -1.46 -2.13
N SER A 442 -9.93 -1.40 -1.21
CA SER A 442 -11.31 -1.71 -1.49
C SER A 442 -12.02 -0.40 -1.84
N VAL A 443 -12.22 -0.18 -3.13
CA VAL A 443 -13.22 0.77 -3.63
C VAL A 443 -14.54 0.04 -3.84
N SER A 444 -15.63 0.72 -3.46
CA SER A 444 -17.04 0.49 -3.75
C SER A 444 -17.79 -0.45 -2.77
N GLU A 445 -18.96 -0.11 -2.21
CA GLU A 445 -20.02 0.79 -2.69
C GLU A 445 -20.73 1.53 -1.54
N ASN A 446 -21.09 2.78 -1.83
CA ASN A 446 -22.02 3.59 -1.04
C ASN A 446 -23.41 2.97 -1.08
N PHE A 447 -23.94 2.57 0.09
CA PHE A 447 -25.38 2.44 0.30
C PHE A 447 -25.86 3.56 1.20
N ASP A 448 -26.68 4.44 0.63
CA ASP A 448 -27.37 5.51 1.34
C ASP A 448 -28.18 4.96 2.52
N THR A 449 -27.81 5.34 3.73
CA THR A 449 -28.63 5.16 4.94
C THR A 449 -28.84 6.49 5.64
N SER A 450 -29.46 7.41 4.92
CA SER A 450 -30.12 8.56 5.54
C SER A 450 -31.51 8.14 6.01
N SER A 451 -31.63 7.79 7.29
CA SER A 451 -32.79 8.06 8.17
C SER A 451 -32.87 6.99 9.26
N LEU A 452 -32.48 7.36 10.48
CA LEU A 452 -33.19 7.10 11.74
C LEU A 452 -32.38 7.70 12.90
N GLY A 453 -32.30 9.03 12.90
CA GLY A 453 -31.97 9.79 14.10
C GLY A 453 -33.26 10.10 14.87
N SER A 454 -33.18 10.01 16.19
CA SER A 454 -34.17 10.48 17.18
C SER A 454 -35.28 9.50 17.58
N LEU A 455 -34.96 8.62 18.53
CA LEU A 455 -35.91 8.28 19.59
C LEU A 455 -35.24 8.38 20.98
N HIS A 456 -35.58 9.50 21.60
CA HIS A 456 -35.67 9.72 23.03
C HIS A 456 -36.27 8.50 23.76
N MET A 457 -35.68 8.12 24.89
CA MET A 457 -36.18 7.11 25.82
C MET A 457 -37.66 7.36 26.23
N PRO A 458 -38.53 6.35 26.15
CA PRO A 458 -39.70 6.27 27.00
C PRO A 458 -39.48 5.19 28.07
N SER A 459 -39.49 5.65 29.33
CA SER A 459 -39.77 4.84 30.50
C SER A 459 -41.10 4.07 30.29
N GLY A 460 -41.05 2.74 30.28
CA GLY A 460 -42.26 1.90 30.34
C GLY A 460 -42.06 0.51 29.75
N PHE A 461 -41.72 -0.47 30.60
CA PHE A 461 -41.95 -1.88 30.27
C PHE A 461 -43.46 -2.10 30.14
N ILE A 462 -43.95 -2.41 28.94
CA ILE A 462 -45.33 -2.86 28.73
C ILE A 462 -45.33 -4.38 28.88
N LEU A 463 -45.89 -4.87 29.98
CA LEU A 463 -46.15 -6.29 30.23
C LEU A 463 -47.22 -6.79 29.24
N THR A 464 -47.09 -8.01 28.72
CA THR A 464 -48.13 -8.63 27.88
C THR A 464 -49.42 -8.84 28.69
N LYS A 465 -50.59 -8.86 28.02
CA LYS A 465 -51.90 -9.09 28.66
C LYS A 465 -51.95 -10.35 29.56
N ASP A 466 -51.14 -11.35 29.23
CA ASP A 466 -51.03 -12.57 30.03
C ASP A 466 -50.13 -12.40 31.26
N GLN A 467 -49.12 -11.51 31.20
CA GLN A 467 -48.28 -11.13 32.34
C GLN A 467 -49.03 -10.21 33.32
N GLU A 468 -49.87 -9.29 32.82
CA GLU A 468 -50.77 -8.50 33.69
C GLU A 468 -51.85 -9.37 34.37
N LYS A 469 -52.30 -10.44 33.72
CA LYS A 469 -53.25 -11.41 34.31
C LYS A 469 -52.60 -12.26 35.41
N ALA A 470 -51.34 -12.66 35.22
CA ALA A 470 -50.60 -13.45 36.20
C ALA A 470 -50.28 -12.66 37.49
N ILE A 471 -50.03 -11.36 37.39
CA ILE A 471 -49.74 -10.50 38.56
C ILE A 471 -51.01 -10.12 39.33
N LYS A 472 -52.19 -10.12 38.69
CA LYS A 472 -53.49 -9.83 39.32
C LYS A 472 -54.25 -11.07 39.81
N ALA A 473 -53.79 -12.27 39.49
CA ALA A 473 -54.39 -13.50 39.99
C ALA A 473 -54.06 -13.66 41.48
N MET A 474 -55.09 -13.69 42.34
CA MET A 474 -54.94 -14.08 43.74
C MET A 474 -54.31 -15.47 43.80
N THR A 475 -53.31 -15.65 44.64
CA THR A 475 -52.73 -16.99 44.85
C THR A 475 -53.77 -17.89 45.54
N PRO A 476 -53.78 -19.21 45.29
CA PRO A 476 -54.76 -20.13 45.89
C PRO A 476 -54.81 -20.05 47.44
N GLU A 477 -53.69 -19.75 48.09
CA GLU A 477 -53.63 -19.54 49.54
C GLU A 477 -54.28 -18.21 50.00
N GLN A 478 -54.29 -17.17 49.16
CA GLN A 478 -54.99 -15.91 49.43
C GLN A 478 -56.51 -16.02 49.22
N GLU A 479 -56.96 -16.93 48.35
CA GLU A 479 -58.38 -17.20 48.11
C GLU A 479 -58.99 -18.02 49.27
N GLU A 480 -58.24 -18.97 49.83
CA GLU A 480 -58.64 -19.71 51.04
C GLU A 480 -58.70 -18.80 52.29
N THR A 481 -57.75 -17.87 52.45
CA THR A 481 -57.75 -16.94 53.59
C THR A 481 -58.85 -15.87 53.50
N ALA A 482 -59.20 -15.40 52.29
CA ALA A 482 -60.36 -14.52 52.09
C ALA A 482 -61.70 -15.23 52.36
N SER A 483 -61.81 -16.51 52.02
CA SER A 483 -63.00 -17.35 52.27
C SER A 483 -63.22 -17.65 53.77
N LEU A 484 -62.13 -17.84 54.52
CA LEU A 484 -62.17 -18.00 55.98
C LEU A 484 -62.54 -16.70 56.71
N LEU A 485 -62.07 -15.54 56.24
CA LEU A 485 -62.42 -14.24 56.83
C LEU A 485 -63.87 -13.83 56.52
N SER A 486 -64.40 -14.18 55.34
CA SER A 486 -65.81 -13.95 54.99
C SER A 486 -66.78 -14.80 55.83
N SER A 487 -66.33 -15.96 56.32
CA SER A 487 -67.12 -16.85 57.20
C SER A 487 -67.22 -16.34 58.64
N VAL A 488 -66.32 -15.45 59.06
CA VAL A 488 -66.26 -14.90 60.43
C VAL A 488 -67.11 -13.63 60.60
N THR A 489 -67.40 -12.91 59.52
CA THR A 489 -68.18 -11.66 59.57
C THR A 489 -69.70 -11.84 59.46
N GLN A 490 -70.22 -13.08 59.37
CA GLN A 490 -71.65 -13.35 59.16
C GLN A 490 -72.38 -13.86 60.42
N ILE A 491 -71.96 -13.44 61.62
CA ILE A 491 -72.66 -13.75 62.88
C ILE A 491 -72.75 -12.51 63.77
N MET A 492 -73.72 -11.65 63.47
CA MET A 492 -74.32 -10.66 64.36
C MET A 492 -75.71 -10.41 63.73
N GLU A 493 -76.87 -10.71 64.31
CA GLU A 493 -77.34 -10.68 65.70
C GLU A 493 -78.39 -11.80 65.92
N SER A 494 -78.38 -12.43 67.10
CA SER A 494 -79.56 -12.63 67.98
C SER A 494 -79.37 -13.84 68.91
N ALA A 495 -79.75 -13.63 70.16
CA ALA A 495 -79.73 -14.53 71.32
C ALA A 495 -78.36 -14.75 72.00
N TYR A 496 -78.23 -14.11 73.17
CA TYR A 496 -77.19 -14.28 74.17
C TYR A 496 -77.18 -15.73 74.69
N VAL A 497 -76.61 -16.65 73.93
CA VAL A 497 -76.34 -18.03 74.35
C VAL A 497 -74.91 -18.35 73.91
N PRO A 498 -74.00 -18.72 74.83
CA PRO A 498 -72.66 -19.15 74.44
C PRO A 498 -72.79 -20.33 73.46
N PRO A 499 -72.08 -20.33 72.32
CA PRO A 499 -72.16 -21.45 71.39
C PRO A 499 -71.86 -22.77 72.10
N SER A 500 -72.54 -23.85 71.72
CA SER A 500 -72.33 -25.18 72.30
C SER A 500 -70.87 -25.62 72.06
N GLY A 501 -70.11 -25.71 73.16
CA GLY A 501 -68.67 -25.98 73.16
C GLY A 501 -67.86 -25.05 74.08
N TYR A 502 -68.44 -23.93 74.54
CA TYR A 502 -67.77 -23.00 75.44
C TYR A 502 -68.04 -23.34 76.91
N ARG A 503 -67.02 -23.86 77.60
CA ARG A 503 -67.00 -24.04 79.05
C ARG A 503 -66.65 -22.71 79.73
N LEU A 504 -67.43 -22.29 80.73
CA LEU A 504 -67.06 -21.17 81.62
C LEU A 504 -65.77 -21.56 82.37
N VAL A 505 -64.71 -20.83 82.07
CA VAL A 505 -63.36 -21.03 82.63
C VAL A 505 -63.34 -20.40 84.02
N SER A 506 -62.93 -21.14 85.05
CA SER A 506 -62.78 -20.58 86.41
C SER A 506 -61.70 -19.49 86.44
N GLU A 507 -61.75 -18.56 87.40
CA GLU A 507 -60.78 -17.45 87.48
C GLU A 507 -59.32 -17.93 87.55
N THR A 508 -59.07 -19.10 88.15
CA THR A 508 -57.76 -19.76 88.16
C THR A 508 -57.37 -20.33 86.80
N GLU A 509 -58.27 -21.01 86.10
CA GLU A 509 -58.05 -21.50 84.73
C GLU A 509 -57.90 -20.33 83.73
N TRP A 510 -58.59 -19.21 83.94
CA TRP A 510 -58.50 -18.00 83.12
C TRP A 510 -57.14 -17.32 83.31
N ASN A 511 -56.67 -17.20 84.55
CA ASN A 511 -55.32 -16.70 84.84
C ASN A 511 -54.23 -17.63 84.26
N LEU A 512 -54.43 -18.96 84.30
CA LEU A 512 -53.50 -19.91 83.68
C LEU A 512 -53.48 -19.75 82.16
N LEU A 513 -54.66 -19.66 81.54
CA LEU A 513 -54.81 -19.43 80.11
C LEU A 513 -54.21 -18.10 79.69
N GLN A 514 -54.42 -17.03 80.46
CA GLN A 514 -53.83 -15.72 80.20
C GLN A 514 -52.30 -15.76 80.32
N LYS A 515 -51.76 -16.51 81.28
CA LYS A 515 -50.32 -16.75 81.42
C LYS A 515 -49.77 -17.64 80.30
N GLU A 516 -50.52 -18.62 79.83
CA GLU A 516 -50.17 -19.47 78.68
C GLU A 516 -50.24 -18.69 77.37
N VAL A 517 -51.24 -17.83 77.17
CA VAL A 517 -51.35 -16.90 76.03
C VAL A 517 -50.22 -15.88 76.09
N GLN A 518 -49.87 -15.35 77.27
CA GLN A 518 -48.71 -14.47 77.43
C GLN A 518 -47.40 -15.23 77.14
N THR A 519 -47.29 -16.49 77.55
CA THR A 519 -46.10 -17.33 77.31
C THR A 519 -46.01 -17.75 75.85
N ALA A 520 -47.13 -18.05 75.20
CA ALA A 520 -47.23 -18.34 73.77
C ALA A 520 -46.95 -17.09 72.94
N GLY A 521 -47.49 -15.93 73.33
CA GLY A 521 -47.16 -14.63 72.76
C GLY A 521 -45.68 -14.28 72.91
N ASN A 522 -45.07 -14.59 74.06
CA ASN A 522 -43.63 -14.42 74.28
C ASN A 522 -42.77 -15.42 73.48
N LYS A 523 -43.30 -16.60 73.13
CA LYS A 523 -42.63 -17.61 72.28
C LYS A 523 -42.79 -17.30 70.79
N LEU A 524 -43.96 -16.79 70.37
CA LEU A 524 -44.28 -16.38 69.00
C LEU A 524 -43.70 -15.00 68.65
N GLY A 525 -43.49 -14.13 69.65
CA GLY A 525 -42.87 -12.81 69.50
C GLY A 525 -41.34 -12.82 69.50
N ARG A 526 -40.72 -13.98 69.75
CA ARG A 526 -39.28 -14.16 69.56
C ARG A 526 -39.01 -14.42 68.08
N ARG A 527 -38.14 -13.61 67.48
CA ARG A 527 -37.67 -13.85 66.11
C ARG A 527 -37.06 -15.25 66.06
N CYS A 528 -37.48 -16.04 65.08
CA CYS A 528 -36.92 -17.37 64.88
C CYS A 528 -35.44 -17.23 64.49
N ASP A 529 -34.54 -17.80 65.30
CA ASP A 529 -33.09 -17.70 65.09
C ASP A 529 -32.67 -18.26 63.72
N MET A 530 -33.36 -19.31 63.25
CA MET A 530 -33.14 -19.87 61.91
C MET A 530 -33.54 -18.90 60.80
N CYS A 531 -34.72 -18.26 60.93
CA CYS A 531 -35.16 -17.25 59.96
C CYS A 531 -34.24 -16.03 59.96
N SER A 532 -33.78 -15.59 61.13
CA SER A 532 -32.82 -14.48 61.23
C SER A 532 -31.47 -14.81 60.61
N ASN A 533 -31.04 -16.08 60.67
CA ASN A 533 -29.81 -16.54 60.04
C ASN A 533 -29.95 -16.56 58.51
N TYR A 534 -31.05 -17.14 57.98
CA TYR A 534 -31.32 -17.12 56.54
C TYR A 534 -31.54 -15.71 55.99
N GLU A 535 -32.17 -14.81 56.76
CA GLU A 535 -32.29 -13.39 56.40
C GLU A 535 -30.91 -12.72 56.27
N LYS A 536 -30.02 -12.97 57.25
CA LYS A 536 -28.65 -12.45 57.20
C LYS A 536 -27.84 -13.05 56.04
N GLN A 537 -28.02 -14.33 55.74
CA GLN A 537 -27.39 -14.99 54.60
C GLN A 537 -27.90 -14.41 53.28
N LEU A 538 -29.21 -14.18 53.14
CA LEU A 538 -29.82 -13.57 51.96
C LEU A 538 -29.33 -12.13 51.76
N GLN A 539 -29.24 -11.34 52.82
CA GLN A 539 -28.66 -9.99 52.78
C GLN A 539 -27.19 -10.01 52.33
N GLY A 540 -26.41 -11.01 52.79
CA GLY A 540 -25.04 -11.22 52.33
C GLY A 540 -24.97 -11.51 50.83
N ILE A 541 -25.80 -12.42 50.34
CA ILE A 541 -25.88 -12.75 48.90
C ILE A 541 -26.34 -11.54 48.08
N GLN A 542 -27.33 -10.78 48.54
CA GLN A 542 -27.81 -9.56 47.86
C GLN A 542 -26.72 -8.48 47.80
N THR A 543 -25.92 -8.34 48.85
CA THR A 543 -24.79 -7.40 48.86
C THR A 543 -23.72 -7.83 47.85
N GLN A 544 -23.37 -9.11 47.84
CA GLN A 544 -22.40 -9.66 46.90
C GLN A 544 -22.90 -9.59 45.44
N GLU A 545 -24.19 -9.77 45.21
CA GLU A 545 -24.84 -9.59 43.90
C GLU A 545 -24.80 -8.13 43.43
N ALA A 546 -24.99 -7.17 44.34
CA ALA A 546 -24.83 -5.75 44.03
C ALA A 546 -23.38 -5.39 43.69
N GLU A 547 -22.41 -5.89 44.46
CA GLU A 547 -20.97 -5.65 44.22
C GLU A 547 -20.52 -6.21 42.87
N THR A 548 -20.90 -7.45 42.55
CA THR A 548 -20.60 -8.07 41.25
C THR A 548 -21.27 -7.33 40.09
N ARG A 549 -22.51 -6.85 40.26
CA ARG A 549 -23.19 -6.01 39.27
C ARG A 549 -22.43 -4.71 38.99
N ASP A 550 -21.90 -4.07 40.02
CA ASP A 550 -21.14 -2.83 39.86
C ASP A 550 -19.75 -3.09 39.25
N GLN A 551 -19.10 -4.22 39.57
CA GLN A 551 -17.90 -4.67 38.88
C GLN A 551 -18.14 -4.90 37.38
N VAL A 552 -19.25 -5.56 37.02
CA VAL A 552 -19.64 -5.76 35.61
C VAL A 552 -19.87 -4.43 34.91
N LYS A 553 -20.57 -3.46 35.52
CA LYS A 553 -20.74 -2.12 34.94
C LYS A 553 -19.40 -1.43 34.70
N LYS A 554 -18.46 -1.52 35.66
CA LYS A 554 -17.12 -0.93 35.53
C LYS A 554 -16.36 -1.57 34.37
N LEU A 555 -16.38 -2.90 34.27
CA LEU A 555 -15.77 -3.62 33.15
C LEU A 555 -16.41 -3.26 31.81
N GLN A 556 -17.74 -3.16 31.74
CA GLN A 556 -18.45 -2.72 30.54
C GLN A 556 -18.08 -1.29 30.13
N MET A 557 -17.89 -0.39 31.09
CA MET A 557 -17.47 0.98 30.79
C MET A 557 -16.04 1.04 30.27
N MET A 558 -15.11 0.29 30.89
CA MET A 558 -13.73 0.20 30.41
C MET A 558 -13.65 -0.47 29.03
N LEU A 559 -14.46 -1.50 28.78
CA LEU A 559 -14.52 -2.15 27.46
C LEU A 559 -15.03 -1.19 26.38
N ARG A 560 -16.06 -0.39 26.67
CA ARG A 560 -16.54 0.65 25.74
C ARG A 560 -15.46 1.68 25.45
N GLN A 561 -14.78 2.18 26.48
CA GLN A 561 -13.70 3.15 26.31
C GLN A 561 -12.54 2.57 25.48
N ALA A 562 -12.16 1.32 25.73
CA ALA A 562 -11.13 0.65 24.95
C ALA A 562 -11.56 0.46 23.48
N ASN A 563 -12.83 0.14 23.23
CA ASN A 563 -13.36 0.01 21.88
C ASN A 563 -13.39 1.36 21.15
N ASP A 564 -13.82 2.44 21.81
CA ASP A 564 -13.81 3.80 21.23
C ASP A 564 -12.38 4.27 20.91
N GLN A 565 -11.41 3.95 21.77
CA GLN A 565 -10.00 4.23 21.51
C GLN A 565 -9.45 3.41 20.34
N PHE A 566 -9.84 2.14 20.24
CA PHE A 566 -9.47 1.27 19.14
C PHE A 566 -10.04 1.79 17.81
N ASP A 567 -11.32 2.16 17.77
CA ASP A 567 -11.98 2.72 16.58
C ASP A 567 -11.34 4.04 16.14
N LYS A 568 -10.94 4.90 17.09
CA LYS A 568 -10.20 6.14 16.80
C LYS A 568 -8.83 5.84 16.21
N THR A 569 -8.11 4.87 16.76
CA THR A 569 -6.79 4.46 16.28
C THR A 569 -6.87 3.86 14.88
N ILE A 570 -7.91 3.07 14.58
CA ILE A 570 -8.15 2.54 13.22
C ILE A 570 -8.37 3.68 12.23
N LYS A 571 -9.20 4.68 12.58
CA LYS A 571 -9.45 5.83 11.70
C LYS A 571 -8.19 6.64 11.43
N GLU A 572 -7.44 6.98 12.48
CA GLU A 572 -6.18 7.71 12.34
C GLU A 572 -5.15 6.93 11.50
N LYS A 573 -5.10 5.61 11.67
CA LYS A 573 -4.27 4.73 10.84
C LYS A 573 -4.68 4.79 9.36
N GLN A 574 -5.98 4.66 9.08
CA GLN A 574 -6.50 4.71 7.71
C GLN A 574 -6.20 6.07 7.06
N GLU A 575 -6.43 7.17 7.77
CA GLU A 575 -6.13 8.53 7.26
C GLU A 575 -4.64 8.70 6.92
N LEU A 576 -3.75 8.13 7.74
CA LEU A 576 -2.31 8.13 7.47
C LEU A 576 -1.93 7.24 6.28
N GLU A 577 -2.55 6.06 6.15
CA GLU A 577 -2.35 5.17 5.00
C GLU A 577 -2.79 5.84 3.69
N ASP A 578 -3.95 6.49 3.69
CA ASP A 578 -4.49 7.22 2.55
C ASP A 578 -3.61 8.42 2.16
N TYR A 579 -3.15 9.19 3.15
CA TYR A 579 -2.22 10.31 2.94
C TYR A 579 -0.89 9.84 2.33
N MET A 580 -0.32 8.76 2.88
CA MET A 580 0.92 8.19 2.37
C MET A 580 0.75 7.71 0.94
N LYS A 581 -0.37 7.04 0.65
CA LYS A 581 -0.70 6.56 -0.69
C LYS A 581 -0.81 7.69 -1.69
N GLN A 582 -1.60 8.72 -1.38
CA GLN A 582 -1.73 9.90 -2.23
C GLN A 582 -0.37 10.56 -2.48
N ASN A 583 0.43 10.77 -1.45
CA ASN A 583 1.76 11.38 -1.59
C ASN A 583 2.71 10.50 -2.44
N THR A 584 2.63 9.17 -2.34
CA THR A 584 3.39 8.27 -3.23
C THR A 584 2.92 8.33 -4.67
N GLU A 585 1.62 8.41 -4.93
CA GLU A 585 1.06 8.57 -6.27
C GLU A 585 1.47 9.93 -6.88
N GLU A 586 1.43 11.01 -6.10
CA GLU A 586 1.87 12.35 -6.54
C GLU A 586 3.37 12.39 -6.86
N THR A 587 4.21 11.81 -5.99
CA THR A 587 5.67 11.77 -6.22
C THR A 587 6.06 10.88 -7.39
N THR A 588 5.40 9.72 -7.57
CA THR A 588 5.63 8.85 -8.74
C THR A 588 5.22 9.52 -10.04
N ASN A 589 4.11 10.26 -10.05
CA ASN A 589 3.69 11.07 -11.20
C ASN A 589 4.71 12.18 -11.53
N HIS A 590 5.21 12.90 -10.52
CA HIS A 590 6.26 13.91 -10.71
C HIS A 590 7.55 13.29 -11.25
N ILE A 591 8.00 12.18 -10.68
CA ILE A 591 9.19 11.45 -11.16
C ILE A 591 9.01 11.01 -12.62
N SER A 592 7.84 10.49 -12.98
CA SER A 592 7.54 10.05 -14.35
C SER A 592 7.59 11.22 -15.33
N SER A 593 7.01 12.38 -14.99
CA SER A 593 7.06 13.58 -15.82
C SER A 593 8.48 14.13 -15.99
N LEU A 594 9.27 14.15 -14.90
CA LEU A 594 10.67 14.59 -14.96
C LEU A 594 11.52 13.63 -15.79
N THR A 595 11.29 12.33 -15.67
CA THR A 595 12.00 11.30 -16.45
C THR A 595 11.69 11.44 -17.94
N GLN A 596 10.41 11.59 -18.31
CA GLN A 596 10.01 11.83 -19.69
C GLN A 596 10.67 13.10 -20.25
N ARG A 597 10.67 14.20 -19.50
CA ARG A 597 11.32 15.45 -19.94
C ARG A 597 12.83 15.31 -20.10
N ALA A 598 13.47 14.50 -19.24
CA ALA A 598 14.88 14.19 -19.36
C ALA A 598 15.17 13.40 -20.65
N GLU A 599 14.37 12.38 -20.96
CA GLU A 599 14.47 11.59 -22.20
C GLU A 599 14.25 12.47 -23.45
N GLU A 600 13.24 13.35 -23.43
CA GLU A 600 12.98 14.32 -24.50
C GLU A 600 14.16 15.30 -24.67
N SER A 601 14.78 15.73 -23.58
CA SER A 601 15.97 16.60 -23.65
C SER A 601 17.21 15.87 -24.17
N GLU A 602 17.39 14.60 -23.84
CA GLU A 602 18.52 13.78 -24.29
C GLU A 602 18.41 13.48 -25.80
N THR A 603 17.20 13.15 -26.26
CA THR A 603 16.92 12.96 -27.69
C THR A 603 17.18 14.25 -28.47
N LEU A 604 16.69 15.40 -28.00
CA LEU A 604 16.95 16.69 -28.61
C LEU A 604 18.46 17.03 -28.67
N LEU A 605 19.20 16.78 -27.58
CA LEU A 605 20.65 16.99 -27.57
C LEU A 605 21.38 16.10 -28.58
N THR A 606 20.94 14.86 -28.72
CA THR A 606 21.50 13.91 -29.69
C THR A 606 21.25 14.39 -31.12
N ASP A 607 20.03 14.85 -31.42
CA ASP A 607 19.67 15.40 -32.72
C ASP A 607 20.48 16.67 -33.05
N LEU A 608 20.64 17.57 -32.07
CA LEU A 608 21.45 18.78 -32.22
C LEU A 608 22.92 18.45 -32.48
N GLN A 609 23.48 17.45 -31.78
CA GLN A 609 24.85 16.97 -32.03
C GLN A 609 25.01 16.40 -33.44
N GLN A 610 24.02 15.64 -33.92
CA GLN A 610 24.02 15.08 -35.27
C GLN A 610 23.92 16.20 -36.33
N ALA A 611 23.01 17.16 -36.14
CA ALA A 611 22.83 18.31 -37.02
C ALA A 611 24.08 19.19 -37.07
N PHE A 612 24.72 19.45 -35.93
CA PHE A 612 25.99 20.17 -35.87
C PHE A 612 27.11 19.42 -36.62
N SER A 613 27.18 18.10 -36.46
CA SER A 613 28.16 17.26 -37.15
C SER A 613 27.96 17.27 -38.68
N LEU A 614 26.70 17.28 -39.13
CA LEU A 614 26.33 17.43 -40.54
C LEU A 614 26.72 18.81 -41.07
N ALA A 615 26.37 19.87 -40.35
CA ALA A 615 26.71 21.25 -40.73
C ALA A 615 28.23 21.46 -40.81
N LYS A 616 28.98 20.93 -39.84
CA LYS A 616 30.45 20.95 -39.83
C LYS A 616 31.02 20.27 -41.07
N ARG A 617 30.53 19.08 -41.45
CA ARG A 617 30.96 18.40 -42.67
C ARG A 617 30.63 19.20 -43.93
N SER A 618 29.43 19.76 -44.01
CA SER A 618 29.03 20.59 -45.16
C SER A 618 29.92 21.82 -45.33
N VAL A 619 30.26 22.51 -44.23
CA VAL A 619 31.20 23.65 -44.27
C VAL A 619 32.60 23.21 -44.67
N GLN A 620 33.06 22.05 -44.19
CA GLN A 620 34.36 21.49 -44.59
C GLN A 620 34.41 21.17 -46.09
N GLU A 621 33.36 20.54 -46.63
CA GLU A 621 33.22 20.26 -48.06
C GLU A 621 33.21 21.54 -48.89
N GLN A 622 32.49 22.58 -48.44
CA GLN A 622 32.53 23.90 -49.11
C GLN A 622 33.92 24.53 -49.08
N MET A 623 34.63 24.43 -47.96
CA MET A 623 36.02 24.91 -47.84
C MET A 623 36.94 24.15 -48.81
N ASP A 624 36.80 22.82 -48.93
CA ASP A 624 37.61 22.02 -49.83
C ASP A 624 37.38 22.42 -51.31
N VAL A 625 36.13 22.66 -51.71
CA VAL A 625 35.79 23.18 -53.05
C VAL A 625 36.42 24.55 -53.28
N LEU A 626 36.34 25.46 -52.31
CA LEU A 626 36.95 26.79 -52.42
C LEU A 626 38.47 26.69 -52.54
N MET A 627 39.13 25.82 -51.77
CA MET A 627 40.57 25.58 -51.87
C MET A 627 40.98 25.06 -53.25
N GLN A 628 40.26 24.08 -53.80
CA GLN A 628 40.50 23.55 -55.15
C GLN A 628 40.32 24.63 -56.22
N SER A 629 39.25 25.44 -56.13
CA SER A 629 39.03 26.53 -57.08
C SER A 629 40.14 27.59 -57.01
N ARG A 630 40.64 27.90 -55.80
CA ARG A 630 41.75 28.84 -55.59
C ARG A 630 43.03 28.31 -56.22
N GLU A 631 43.32 27.02 -56.06
CA GLU A 631 44.46 26.36 -56.67
C GLU A 631 44.38 26.38 -58.20
N GLN A 632 43.24 26.02 -58.78
CA GLN A 632 43.02 26.09 -60.23
C GLN A 632 43.23 27.51 -60.79
N VAL A 633 42.72 28.54 -60.11
CA VAL A 633 42.93 29.94 -60.52
C VAL A 633 44.41 30.33 -60.40
N SER A 634 45.11 29.88 -59.37
CA SER A 634 46.55 30.11 -59.21
C SER A 634 47.38 29.43 -60.30
N GLU A 635 47.01 28.20 -60.70
CA GLU A 635 47.64 27.47 -61.80
C GLU A 635 47.41 28.16 -63.15
N GLU A 636 46.19 28.60 -63.44
CA GLU A 636 45.91 29.38 -64.65
C GLU A 636 46.65 30.72 -64.67
N LEU A 637 46.74 31.40 -63.52
CA LEU A 637 47.46 32.66 -63.39
C LEU A 637 48.96 32.47 -63.62
N THR A 638 49.56 31.40 -63.10
CA THR A 638 50.97 31.06 -63.36
C THR A 638 51.21 30.62 -64.81
N ARG A 639 50.27 29.89 -65.43
CA ARG A 639 50.33 29.56 -66.87
C ARG A 639 50.31 30.83 -67.72
N LEU A 640 49.36 31.73 -67.47
CA LEU A 640 49.23 33.00 -68.18
C LEU A 640 50.47 33.89 -67.96
N GLN A 641 51.05 33.92 -66.76
CA GLN A 641 52.31 34.61 -66.51
C GLN A 641 53.45 34.04 -67.39
N LYS A 642 53.59 32.72 -67.44
CA LYS A 642 54.62 32.06 -68.28
C LYS A 642 54.42 32.33 -69.77
N ASP A 643 53.17 32.30 -70.24
CA ASP A 643 52.84 32.63 -71.64
C ASP A 643 53.15 34.10 -71.94
N ASN A 644 52.88 35.01 -71.00
CA ASN A 644 53.18 36.44 -71.15
C ASN A 644 54.69 36.71 -71.16
N GLU A 645 55.47 36.06 -70.28
CA GLU A 645 56.94 36.10 -70.31
C GLU A 645 57.50 35.55 -71.63
N SER A 646 56.92 34.47 -72.15
CA SER A 646 57.28 33.89 -73.46
C SER A 646 56.97 34.85 -74.61
N LEU A 647 55.80 35.47 -74.61
CA LEU A 647 55.42 36.47 -75.61
C LEU A 647 56.27 37.73 -75.52
N GLN A 648 56.56 38.23 -74.32
CA GLN A 648 57.50 39.34 -74.11
C GLN A 648 58.91 38.99 -74.58
N GLY A 649 59.39 37.77 -74.30
CA GLY A 649 60.67 37.26 -74.80
C GLY A 649 60.71 37.19 -76.33
N LYS A 650 59.64 36.67 -76.97
CA LYS A 650 59.49 36.64 -78.43
C LYS A 650 59.42 38.04 -79.03
N HIS A 651 58.69 38.97 -78.41
CA HIS A 651 58.62 40.36 -78.84
C HIS A 651 59.99 41.04 -78.70
N GLY A 652 60.70 40.81 -77.60
CA GLY A 652 62.08 41.27 -77.42
C GLY A 652 63.01 40.75 -78.51
N LEU A 653 62.93 39.47 -78.85
CA LEU A 653 63.64 38.87 -79.98
C LEU A 653 63.26 39.49 -81.32
N HIS A 654 61.96 39.72 -81.58
CA HIS A 654 61.47 40.36 -82.81
C HIS A 654 62.00 41.78 -82.93
N VAL A 655 61.92 42.59 -81.87
CA VAL A 655 62.48 43.95 -81.84
C VAL A 655 63.98 43.91 -82.06
N SER A 656 64.69 42.98 -81.43
CA SER A 656 66.14 42.82 -81.61
C SER A 656 66.52 42.39 -83.04
N LEU A 657 65.70 41.56 -83.69
CA LEU A 657 65.87 41.17 -85.10
C LEU A 657 65.56 42.31 -86.06
N GLN A 658 64.54 43.12 -85.76
CA GLN A 658 64.18 44.30 -86.54
C GLN A 658 65.23 45.42 -86.44
N GLN A 659 65.96 45.48 -85.32
CA GLN A 659 67.11 46.35 -85.12
C GLN A 659 68.43 45.78 -85.67
N ALA A 660 68.48 44.49 -86.01
CA ALA A 660 69.66 43.90 -86.64
C ALA A 660 69.73 44.38 -88.11
N GLU A 661 70.89 44.93 -88.49
CA GLU A 661 71.09 45.78 -89.68
C GLU A 661 70.84 45.13 -91.06
N ASN A 662 70.24 43.93 -91.16
CA ASN A 662 70.02 43.23 -92.43
C ASN A 662 68.64 42.53 -92.56
N PHE A 663 67.60 42.96 -91.84
CA PHE A 663 66.26 42.34 -91.94
C PHE A 663 65.32 43.11 -92.90
N ILE A 664 64.87 42.46 -93.98
CA ILE A 664 63.93 43.00 -94.98
C ILE A 664 62.59 42.26 -94.85
N LEU A 665 61.51 43.00 -94.60
CA LEU A 665 60.15 42.45 -94.45
C LEU A 665 59.57 42.06 -95.82
N PRO A 666 58.98 40.85 -96.01
CA PRO A 666 58.31 40.51 -97.26
C PRO A 666 56.97 41.25 -97.38
N ASP A 667 56.88 42.19 -98.32
CA ASP A 667 55.60 42.75 -98.79
C ASP A 667 54.92 41.74 -99.71
N THR A 668 53.92 41.02 -99.19
CA THR A 668 52.81 40.52 -100.02
C THR A 668 51.53 40.52 -99.19
N ILE A 669 50.74 41.57 -99.39
CA ILE A 669 49.27 41.51 -99.36
C ILE A 669 48.85 40.94 -100.72
N GLU A 670 48.16 39.82 -100.74
CA GLU A 670 47.16 39.46 -101.75
C GLU A 670 46.15 38.49 -101.09
N PRO A 671 44.87 38.49 -101.54
CA PRO A 671 43.67 38.29 -100.72
C PRO A 671 43.43 36.91 -100.14
#